data_AF-A0A379I8D3-F1
#
_entry.id   AF-A0A379I8D3-F1
#
_cell.length_a   1.000
_cell.length_b   1.000
_cell.length_c   1.000
_cell.angle_alpha   90.00
_cell.angle_beta   90.00
_cell.angle_gamma   90.00
#
_symmetry.space_group_name_H-M   'P 1'
#
loop_
_entity.id
_entity.type
_entity.pdbx_description
1 polymer ?
#
loop_
_entity_poly.entity_id
_entity_poly.type
_entity_poly.pdbx_seq_one_letter_code
_entity_poly.pdbx_strand_id
1 'polypeptide(L)'
;MPNTPSPVSPSLSAVASGYRGVHYDLLKNRVPSWFMQAPKARQEELASHSLQLPAWYRRASPGARLALAAAHTQYREAQNSLEDTLGRIDDVLDFAEPLLKAAIQKRFNLTLDVRQVYFARKYAPKKGRDDFGGFLVFEQSTDSQLNYRYRAVTLLEAALANFDPDEEQRSSCSDCQVITRFSAFDRELIPGFEDLEAQALPILPHEFAQLCRSLDLGARYQEHLKSVLEPQDQARRKALEDQWQAHRRQQFVLSMEVASLQLQLHPGGGSRIKHGISADARKMLEQLLIDPHKATLDGRPVTFAAPTIFGSVLVGPLLIGPDRPGSRRTERLVVYIPNDPQQPLKEYPSGDEFMADLRVRLHSLAYRRFFSQFVPLQEQGRFFQQFNTLYQPEGSTEATTDFALKASPATLVIGEFAITGNLWRELHQAHISKLLADARAVAVTTDDEDREARIRRLEGFLDAVINVFNMAAFVVPGLGPIMLAVGAAQMMSDVFSGIEAYEQDEIREMWRCFSSVALNTAFIATGATVLPQIQWSGHVEGLKRVTLPNGQHALWRPRLDGYELPDSRLRLRPMSEACLGITGNSRCIWRAGTIASSSSPVAIITASSIRHSPMLTSRRYAATAKRPGCMRPISPASGRGQC
;
A
#
# COMPACT_ATOMS: atom_id res chain seq x y z
N MET A 1 28.74 -64.12 5.59
CA MET A 1 29.36 -62.81 5.28
C MET A 1 28.27 -61.76 5.30
N PRO A 2 28.45 -60.67 6.06
CA PRO A 2 27.41 -59.66 6.28
C PRO A 2 27.35 -58.69 5.10
N ASN A 3 26.13 -58.36 4.67
CA ASN A 3 25.88 -57.37 3.64
C ASN A 3 26.17 -55.97 4.18
N THR A 4 27.05 -55.27 3.46
CA THR A 4 27.50 -53.90 3.62
C THR A 4 26.30 -52.92 3.59
N PRO A 5 26.18 -51.97 4.53
CA PRO A 5 25.22 -50.89 4.39
C PRO A 5 25.74 -49.86 3.37
N SER A 6 24.88 -49.51 2.41
CA SER A 6 25.08 -48.43 1.45
C SER A 6 25.27 -47.07 2.13
N PRO A 7 26.03 -46.13 1.53
CA PRO A 7 26.36 -44.86 2.17
C PRO A 7 25.11 -43.99 2.31
N VAL A 8 24.88 -43.55 3.55
CA VAL A 8 23.89 -42.55 3.93
C VAL A 8 24.16 -41.27 3.13
N SER A 9 23.20 -40.85 2.31
CA SER A 9 23.20 -39.55 1.66
C SER A 9 23.30 -38.45 2.73
N PRO A 10 24.24 -37.50 2.63
CA PRO A 10 24.37 -36.47 3.64
C PRO A 10 23.09 -35.63 3.68
N SER A 11 22.54 -35.50 4.88
CA SER A 11 21.47 -34.55 5.20
C SER A 11 21.86 -33.15 4.71
N LEU A 12 20.95 -32.49 4.00
CA LEU A 12 21.02 -31.09 3.52
C LEU A 12 21.12 -30.02 4.64
N SER A 13 21.61 -30.39 5.82
CA SER A 13 21.86 -29.48 6.95
C SER A 13 23.27 -28.86 6.94
N ALA A 14 24.12 -29.17 5.95
CA ALA A 14 25.53 -28.77 5.93
C ALA A 14 25.93 -27.77 4.83
N VAL A 15 24.99 -27.03 4.23
CA VAL A 15 25.29 -25.93 3.29
C VAL A 15 24.57 -24.66 3.72
N ALA A 16 25.05 -24.03 4.80
CA ALA A 16 24.88 -22.60 5.10
C ALA A 16 25.51 -22.23 6.45
N SER A 17 26.83 -22.43 6.62
CA SER A 17 27.58 -21.66 7.65
C SER A 17 27.98 -20.30 7.09
N GLY A 18 27.00 -19.59 6.52
CA GLY A 18 27.11 -18.16 6.22
C GLY A 18 26.94 -17.40 7.53
N TYR A 19 27.72 -16.33 7.71
CA TYR A 19 27.62 -15.43 8.85
C TYR A 19 26.15 -15.11 9.19
N ARG A 20 25.72 -15.46 10.41
CA ARG A 20 24.45 -15.03 11.00
C ARG A 20 24.78 -13.89 11.95
N GLY A 21 24.32 -12.68 11.65
CA GLY A 21 24.58 -11.51 12.49
C GLY A 21 24.14 -11.73 13.94
N VAL A 22 24.80 -11.03 14.88
CA VAL A 22 24.67 -11.22 16.34
C VAL A 22 23.23 -11.09 16.86
N HIS A 23 22.36 -10.39 16.13
CA HIS A 23 20.97 -10.17 16.51
C HIS A 23 19.95 -10.99 15.70
N TYR A 24 20.38 -11.90 14.83
CA TYR A 24 19.49 -12.63 13.91
C TYR A 24 18.29 -13.27 14.61
N ASP A 25 18.51 -14.04 15.69
CA ASP A 25 17.41 -14.73 16.39
C ASP A 25 16.44 -13.74 17.05
N LEU A 26 16.93 -12.60 17.53
CA LEU A 26 16.08 -11.55 18.09
C LEU A 26 15.22 -10.91 17.00
N LEU A 27 15.82 -10.55 15.86
CA LEU A 27 15.12 -9.97 14.72
C LEU A 27 14.05 -10.95 14.20
N LYS A 28 14.43 -12.21 13.97
CA LYS A 28 13.53 -13.28 13.52
C LYS A 28 12.33 -13.46 14.45
N ASN A 29 12.55 -13.51 15.76
CA ASN A 29 11.48 -13.74 16.74
C ASN A 29 10.55 -12.53 16.93
N ARG A 30 10.88 -11.39 16.33
CA ARG A 30 10.10 -10.15 16.42
C ARG A 30 9.29 -9.83 15.17
N VAL A 31 9.38 -10.67 14.15
CA VAL A 31 8.54 -10.53 12.97
C VAL A 31 7.08 -10.78 13.38
N PRO A 32 6.16 -9.84 13.15
CA PRO A 32 4.78 -9.97 13.60
C PRO A 32 4.00 -11.00 12.77
N SER A 33 2.99 -11.63 13.38
CA SER A 33 2.12 -12.62 12.73
C SER A 33 1.44 -12.08 11.48
N TRP A 34 0.93 -10.85 11.53
CA TRP A 34 0.28 -10.20 10.38
C TRP A 34 1.23 -10.04 9.19
N PHE A 35 2.54 -9.96 9.39
CA PHE A 35 3.51 -9.95 8.30
C PHE A 35 3.72 -11.37 7.75
N MET A 36 3.92 -12.34 8.64
CA MET A 36 4.14 -13.74 8.29
C MET A 36 2.94 -14.36 7.54
N GLN A 37 1.73 -13.93 7.86
CA GLN A 37 0.48 -14.40 7.24
C GLN A 37 0.13 -13.66 5.94
N ALA A 38 0.79 -12.54 5.64
CA ALA A 38 0.49 -11.79 4.43
C ALA A 38 0.95 -12.57 3.18
N PRO A 39 0.28 -12.42 2.03
CA PRO A 39 0.75 -12.95 0.76
C PRO A 39 2.16 -12.46 0.41
N LYS A 40 2.89 -13.25 -0.38
CA LYS A 40 4.29 -12.97 -0.76
C LYS A 40 4.47 -11.55 -1.32
N ALA A 41 3.63 -11.15 -2.28
CA ALA A 41 3.71 -9.82 -2.90
C ALA A 41 3.60 -8.70 -1.85
N ARG A 42 2.80 -8.91 -0.80
CA ARG A 42 2.53 -7.93 0.26
C ARG A 42 3.65 -7.88 1.29
N GLN A 43 4.35 -9.00 1.51
CA GLN A 43 5.59 -9.05 2.28
C GLN A 43 6.72 -8.31 1.53
N GLU A 44 6.84 -8.54 0.23
CA GLU A 44 7.83 -7.89 -0.65
C GLU A 44 7.58 -6.39 -0.78
N GLU A 45 6.34 -5.96 -0.94
CA GLU A 45 5.96 -4.54 -1.03
C GLU A 45 6.31 -3.79 0.27
N LEU A 46 6.08 -4.40 1.45
CA LEU A 46 6.52 -3.79 2.70
C LEU A 46 8.05 -3.79 2.81
N ALA A 47 8.70 -4.92 2.56
CA ALA A 47 10.15 -5.05 2.73
C ALA A 47 10.94 -4.13 1.80
N SER A 48 10.45 -3.88 0.58
CA SER A 48 11.04 -2.98 -0.40
C SER A 48 10.79 -1.49 -0.11
N HIS A 49 9.88 -1.15 0.82
CA HIS A 49 9.57 0.23 1.16
C HIS A 49 10.81 0.94 1.73
N SER A 50 11.13 2.12 1.18
CA SER A 50 12.17 2.98 1.74
C SER A 50 11.59 3.74 2.94
N LEU A 51 11.76 3.18 4.14
CA LEU A 51 11.18 3.74 5.36
C LEU A 51 11.68 5.17 5.61
N GLN A 52 10.76 6.12 5.53
CA GLN A 52 10.92 7.48 6.04
C GLN A 52 9.94 7.70 7.18
N LEU A 53 10.45 7.93 8.39
CA LEU A 53 9.59 8.18 9.55
C LEU A 53 8.97 9.56 9.44
N PRO A 54 7.64 9.68 9.24
CA PRO A 54 7.01 10.98 9.06
C PRO A 54 7.13 11.82 10.33
N ALA A 55 7.17 13.15 10.17
CA ALA A 55 7.29 14.05 11.31
C ALA A 55 6.18 13.85 12.36
N TRP A 56 4.96 13.51 11.92
CA TRP A 56 3.80 13.34 12.80
C TRP A 56 3.95 12.07 13.65
N TYR A 57 4.61 11.04 13.10
CA TYR A 57 4.93 9.83 13.84
C TYR A 57 6.04 10.09 14.87
N ARG A 58 7.10 10.82 14.49
CA ARG A 58 8.22 11.13 15.40
C ARG A 58 7.77 11.97 16.60
N ARG A 59 6.84 12.90 16.40
CA ARG A 59 6.31 13.76 17.48
C ARG A 59 5.16 13.12 18.28
N ALA A 60 4.60 12.02 17.80
CA ALA A 60 3.49 11.34 18.47
C ALA A 60 3.91 10.83 19.86
N SER A 61 3.01 10.98 20.83
CA SER A 61 3.22 10.41 22.17
C SER A 61 3.37 8.88 22.09
N PRO A 62 4.06 8.25 23.06
CA PRO A 62 4.17 6.79 23.10
C PRO A 62 2.79 6.09 23.09
N GLY A 63 1.81 6.64 23.81
CA GLY A 63 0.44 6.11 23.81
C GLY A 63 -0.23 6.20 22.45
N ALA A 64 -0.04 7.31 21.73
CA ALA A 64 -0.58 7.48 20.38
C ALA A 64 0.07 6.51 19.37
N ARG A 65 1.38 6.28 19.47
CA ARG A 65 2.08 5.29 18.64
C ARG A 65 1.58 3.87 18.90
N LEU A 66 1.30 3.52 20.16
CA LEU A 66 0.71 2.23 20.53
C LEU A 66 -0.72 2.07 19.97
N ALA A 67 -1.56 3.11 20.06
CA ALA A 67 -2.90 3.09 19.49
C ALA A 67 -2.86 2.93 17.95
N LEU A 68 -1.95 3.65 17.28
CA LEU A 68 -1.75 3.54 15.85
C LEU A 68 -1.26 2.14 15.44
N ALA A 69 -0.32 1.56 16.18
CA ALA A 69 0.16 0.19 15.96
C ALA A 69 -0.96 -0.84 16.14
N ALA A 70 -1.83 -0.67 17.15
CA ALA A 70 -2.97 -1.56 17.36
C ALA A 70 -4.00 -1.47 16.22
N ALA A 71 -4.32 -0.25 15.76
CA ALA A 71 -5.19 -0.04 14.60
C ALA A 71 -4.58 -0.63 13.32
N HIS A 72 -3.28 -0.48 13.12
CA HIS A 72 -2.58 -1.06 11.98
C HIS A 72 -2.60 -2.59 12.02
N THR A 73 -2.36 -3.23 13.17
CA THR A 73 -2.49 -4.69 13.30
C THR A 73 -3.88 -5.17 12.90
N GLN A 74 -4.96 -4.56 13.42
CA GLN A 74 -6.33 -4.95 13.06
C GLN A 74 -6.61 -4.77 11.57
N TYR A 75 -6.12 -3.69 10.98
CA TYR A 75 -6.21 -3.46 9.54
C TYR A 75 -5.50 -4.56 8.73
N ARG A 76 -4.27 -4.94 9.13
CA ARG A 76 -3.49 -5.98 8.44
C ARG A 76 -4.10 -7.36 8.58
N GLU A 77 -4.64 -7.71 9.74
CA GLU A 77 -5.34 -8.99 9.96
C GLU A 77 -6.62 -9.07 9.11
N ALA A 78 -7.42 -8.01 9.08
CA ALA A 78 -8.61 -7.94 8.23
C ALA A 78 -8.26 -8.00 6.73
N GLN A 79 -7.16 -7.34 6.34
CA GLN A 79 -6.64 -7.42 4.98
C GLN A 79 -6.19 -8.82 4.61
N ASN A 80 -5.36 -9.47 5.43
CA ASN A 80 -4.88 -10.82 5.17
C ASN A 80 -6.06 -11.81 5.03
N SER A 81 -7.06 -11.69 5.92
CA SER A 81 -8.27 -12.54 5.84
C SER A 81 -9.06 -12.34 4.54
N LEU A 82 -9.09 -11.13 4.00
CA LEU A 82 -9.74 -10.84 2.73
C LEU A 82 -8.89 -11.37 1.56
N GLU A 83 -7.58 -11.13 1.60
CA GLU A 83 -6.62 -11.59 0.59
C GLU A 83 -6.57 -13.12 0.47
N ASP A 84 -6.75 -13.86 1.57
CA ASP A 84 -6.86 -15.33 1.54
C ASP A 84 -8.06 -15.81 0.69
N THR A 85 -9.15 -15.03 0.66
CA THR A 85 -10.32 -15.33 -0.17
C THR A 85 -10.11 -14.86 -1.62
N LEU A 86 -9.60 -13.63 -1.78
CA LEU A 86 -9.38 -13.01 -3.10
C LEU A 86 -8.21 -13.61 -3.87
N GLY A 87 -7.24 -14.24 -3.20
CA GLY A 87 -6.11 -14.93 -3.82
C GLY A 87 -6.50 -16.14 -4.68
N ARG A 88 -7.80 -16.47 -4.75
CA ARG A 88 -8.36 -17.43 -5.72
C ARG A 88 -8.64 -16.83 -7.09
N ILE A 89 -8.55 -15.50 -7.21
CA ILE A 89 -8.71 -14.79 -8.47
C ILE A 89 -7.37 -14.79 -9.19
N ASP A 90 -7.27 -15.62 -10.22
CA ASP A 90 -6.16 -15.60 -11.17
C ASP A 90 -6.04 -14.24 -11.89
N ASP A 91 -4.79 -13.83 -12.15
CA ASP A 91 -4.53 -12.74 -13.09
C ASP A 91 -5.10 -13.10 -14.47
N VAL A 92 -5.63 -12.10 -15.18
CA VAL A 92 -6.32 -12.30 -16.46
C VAL A 92 -5.42 -12.96 -17.50
N LEU A 93 -4.12 -12.61 -17.54
CA LEU A 93 -3.18 -13.19 -18.48
C LEU A 93 -2.89 -14.65 -18.11
N ASP A 94 -2.69 -14.93 -16.83
CA ASP A 94 -2.38 -16.27 -16.33
C ASP A 94 -3.59 -17.23 -16.43
N PHE A 95 -4.80 -16.70 -16.30
CA PHE A 95 -6.05 -17.42 -16.55
C PHE A 95 -6.24 -17.77 -18.04
N ALA A 96 -6.03 -16.79 -18.93
CA ALA A 96 -6.35 -16.92 -20.34
C ALA A 96 -5.30 -17.71 -21.13
N GLU A 97 -4.01 -17.59 -20.77
CA GLU A 97 -2.90 -18.22 -21.47
C GLU A 97 -3.04 -19.74 -21.66
N PRO A 98 -3.27 -20.56 -20.61
CA PRO A 98 -3.38 -22.01 -20.78
C PRO A 98 -4.61 -22.41 -21.62
N LEU A 99 -5.72 -21.68 -21.48
CA LEU A 99 -6.94 -21.92 -22.26
C LEU A 99 -6.71 -21.65 -23.75
N LEU A 100 -6.05 -20.54 -24.07
CA LEU A 100 -5.72 -20.18 -25.44
C LEU A 100 -4.73 -21.16 -26.07
N LYS A 101 -3.66 -21.54 -25.35
CA LYS A 101 -2.68 -22.53 -25.81
C LYS A 101 -3.35 -23.87 -26.13
N ALA A 102 -4.22 -24.36 -25.25
CA ALA A 102 -4.96 -25.61 -25.48
C ALA A 102 -5.89 -25.51 -26.70
N ALA A 103 -6.57 -24.38 -26.88
CA ALA A 103 -7.48 -24.15 -27.99
C ALA A 103 -6.73 -24.09 -29.34
N ILE A 104 -5.59 -23.40 -29.39
CA ILE A 104 -4.71 -23.33 -30.58
C ILE A 104 -4.17 -24.72 -30.91
N GLN A 105 -3.66 -25.47 -29.92
CA GLN A 105 -3.15 -26.82 -30.13
C GLN A 105 -4.24 -27.73 -30.71
N LYS A 106 -5.46 -27.65 -30.19
CA LYS A 106 -6.58 -28.48 -30.66
C LYS A 106 -7.00 -28.15 -32.09
N ARG A 107 -7.06 -26.86 -32.46
CA ARG A 107 -7.58 -26.43 -33.76
C ARG A 107 -6.54 -26.44 -34.87
N PHE A 108 -5.32 -26.01 -34.56
CA PHE A 108 -4.25 -25.79 -35.55
C PHE A 108 -3.10 -26.80 -35.42
N ASN A 109 -3.10 -27.65 -34.39
CA ASN A 109 -2.01 -28.59 -34.10
C ASN A 109 -0.63 -27.91 -33.92
N LEU A 110 -0.63 -26.72 -33.30
CA LEU A 110 0.55 -25.91 -33.07
C LEU A 110 0.75 -25.61 -31.58
N THR A 111 1.95 -25.90 -31.07
CA THR A 111 2.39 -25.47 -29.74
C THR A 111 3.08 -24.11 -29.87
N LEU A 112 2.43 -23.06 -29.36
CA LEU A 112 2.93 -21.69 -29.46
C LEU A 112 3.08 -21.05 -28.08
N ASP A 113 4.08 -20.17 -27.97
CA ASP A 113 4.10 -19.19 -26.88
C ASP A 113 3.27 -17.97 -27.28
N VAL A 114 2.03 -17.89 -26.79
CA VAL A 114 1.06 -16.85 -27.14
C VAL A 114 1.47 -15.45 -26.68
N ARG A 115 2.47 -15.33 -25.79
CA ARG A 115 3.07 -14.04 -25.38
C ARG A 115 4.20 -13.57 -26.30
N GLN A 116 4.71 -14.44 -27.16
CA GLN A 116 5.84 -14.19 -28.07
C GLN A 116 5.47 -14.41 -29.54
N VAL A 117 4.16 -14.48 -29.82
CA VAL A 117 3.59 -14.52 -31.17
C VAL A 117 2.59 -13.38 -31.27
N TYR A 118 2.57 -12.71 -32.40
CA TYR A 118 1.90 -11.44 -32.57
C TYR A 118 0.81 -11.51 -33.63
N PHE A 119 -0.32 -10.84 -33.36
CA PHE A 119 -1.34 -10.51 -34.35
C PHE A 119 -1.08 -9.11 -34.88
N ALA A 120 -0.59 -9.00 -36.12
CA ALA A 120 -0.28 -7.72 -36.75
C ALA A 120 -1.43 -7.27 -37.66
N ARG A 121 -1.79 -5.97 -37.57
CA ARG A 121 -2.82 -5.30 -38.38
C ARG A 121 -2.24 -4.09 -39.08
N LYS A 122 -2.62 -3.90 -40.35
CA LYS A 122 -2.29 -2.73 -41.17
C LYS A 122 -3.23 -1.57 -40.84
N TYR A 123 -2.68 -0.40 -40.55
CA TYR A 123 -3.43 0.84 -40.29
C TYR A 123 -3.04 1.92 -41.28
N ALA A 124 -4.02 2.68 -41.77
CA ALA A 124 -3.82 3.89 -42.57
C ALA A 124 -3.90 5.13 -41.65
N PRO A 125 -2.94 6.07 -41.66
CA PRO A 125 -3.15 7.37 -41.08
C PRO A 125 -4.16 8.13 -41.96
N LYS A 126 -5.35 8.44 -41.42
CA LYS A 126 -6.27 9.38 -42.09
C LYS A 126 -5.72 10.81 -41.99
N LYS A 127 -5.85 11.58 -43.08
CA LYS A 127 -5.68 13.04 -43.02
C LYS A 127 -6.76 13.63 -42.08
N GLY A 128 -6.33 14.10 -40.91
CA GLY A 128 -7.10 15.06 -40.11
C GLY A 128 -8.15 14.51 -39.15
N ARG A 129 -8.15 13.21 -38.84
CA ARG A 129 -8.82 12.66 -37.66
C ARG A 129 -8.15 11.33 -37.32
N ASP A 130 -7.46 11.33 -36.19
CA ASP A 130 -6.72 10.20 -35.67
C ASP A 130 -7.70 9.14 -35.18
N ASP A 131 -7.78 8.02 -35.90
CA ASP A 131 -8.45 6.80 -35.42
C ASP A 131 -7.61 6.10 -34.31
N PHE A 132 -6.60 6.78 -33.73
CA PHE A 132 -5.77 6.36 -32.58
C PHE A 132 -5.03 7.60 -32.06
N GLY A 133 -5.71 8.41 -31.22
CA GLY A 133 -5.17 9.65 -30.67
C GLY A 133 -3.72 9.56 -30.17
N GLY A 134 -2.80 10.24 -30.88
CA GLY A 134 -1.74 11.08 -30.34
C GLY A 134 -0.61 10.55 -29.45
N PHE A 135 -0.69 9.40 -28.75
CA PHE A 135 0.32 9.01 -27.75
C PHE A 135 1.33 7.93 -28.19
N LEU A 136 1.22 7.42 -29.42
CA LEU A 136 2.27 6.65 -30.12
C LEU A 136 2.67 7.33 -31.43
N VAL A 137 2.82 8.66 -31.38
CA VAL A 137 3.31 9.48 -32.49
C VAL A 137 4.79 9.76 -32.26
N PHE A 138 5.67 8.95 -32.85
CA PHE A 138 7.01 9.42 -33.22
C PHE A 138 6.96 9.96 -34.65
N GLU A 139 7.72 11.04 -34.85
CA GLU A 139 7.67 12.04 -35.92
C GLU A 139 7.18 11.59 -37.30
N GLN A 140 6.39 12.47 -37.91
CA GLN A 140 6.00 12.39 -39.31
C GLN A 140 7.24 12.64 -40.21
N SER A 141 7.72 11.60 -40.89
CA SER A 141 8.51 11.81 -42.10
C SER A 141 7.57 11.91 -43.30
N THR A 142 7.74 12.99 -44.07
CA THR A 142 7.07 13.23 -45.35
C THR A 142 7.63 12.32 -46.43
N ASP A 143 7.32 11.03 -46.36
CA ASP A 143 7.51 10.12 -47.48
C ASP A 143 6.16 9.52 -47.90
N SER A 144 5.81 9.75 -49.16
CA SER A 144 4.57 9.30 -49.80
C SER A 144 4.42 7.77 -49.89
N GLN A 145 5.47 7.00 -49.61
CA GLN A 145 5.43 5.54 -49.47
C GLN A 145 5.06 5.04 -48.06
N LEU A 146 5.01 5.91 -47.03
CA LEU A 146 4.75 5.57 -45.62
C LEU A 146 3.29 5.76 -45.17
N ASN A 147 2.32 5.57 -46.08
CA ASN A 147 0.89 5.79 -45.78
C ASN A 147 0.22 4.65 -45.01
N TYR A 148 0.93 3.59 -44.61
CA TYR A 148 0.37 2.52 -43.78
C TYR A 148 1.41 2.01 -42.81
N ARG A 149 1.00 1.73 -41.56
CA ARG A 149 1.87 1.13 -40.53
C ARG A 149 1.24 -0.15 -40.00
N TYR A 150 2.04 -1.19 -39.80
CA TYR A 150 1.61 -2.37 -39.06
C TYR A 150 1.76 -2.13 -37.57
N ARG A 151 0.75 -2.50 -36.80
CA ARG A 151 0.84 -2.62 -35.35
C ARG A 151 0.52 -4.03 -34.95
N ALA A 152 1.22 -4.51 -33.94
CA ALA A 152 1.05 -5.83 -33.39
C ALA A 152 0.75 -5.78 -31.90
N VAL A 153 -0.03 -6.75 -31.48
CA VAL A 153 -0.23 -7.12 -30.07
C VAL A 153 0.05 -8.62 -29.97
N THR A 154 0.36 -9.11 -28.78
CA THR A 154 0.53 -10.55 -28.59
C THR A 154 -0.78 -11.30 -28.90
N LEU A 155 -0.70 -12.58 -29.27
CA LEU A 155 -1.90 -13.40 -29.49
C LEU A 155 -2.78 -13.46 -28.24
N LEU A 156 -2.17 -13.45 -27.05
CA LEU A 156 -2.90 -13.43 -25.79
C LEU A 156 -3.72 -12.14 -25.63
N GLU A 157 -3.11 -10.98 -25.83
CA GLU A 157 -3.80 -9.69 -25.77
C GLU A 157 -4.86 -9.56 -26.86
N ALA A 158 -4.58 -10.03 -28.09
CA ALA A 158 -5.55 -10.07 -29.18
C ALA A 158 -6.78 -10.92 -28.82
N ALA A 159 -6.55 -12.10 -28.22
CA ALA A 159 -7.63 -13.00 -27.82
C ALA A 159 -8.46 -12.40 -26.67
N LEU A 160 -7.84 -11.72 -25.70
CA LEU A 160 -8.53 -11.04 -24.60
C LEU A 160 -9.33 -9.82 -25.08
N ALA A 161 -8.83 -9.10 -26.08
CA ALA A 161 -9.54 -8.01 -26.73
C ALA A 161 -10.69 -8.49 -27.65
N ASN A 162 -10.80 -9.80 -27.87
CA ASN A 162 -11.75 -10.47 -28.75
C ASN A 162 -11.74 -9.93 -30.20
N PHE A 163 -12.68 -10.39 -31.04
CA PHE A 163 -12.79 -10.05 -32.47
C PHE A 163 -14.22 -9.64 -32.83
N ASP A 164 -14.35 -8.68 -33.74
CA ASP A 164 -15.66 -8.29 -34.31
C ASP A 164 -16.23 -9.44 -35.18
N PRO A 165 -17.56 -9.62 -35.28
CA PRO A 165 -18.16 -10.66 -36.12
C PRO A 165 -17.67 -10.69 -37.57
N ASP A 166 -17.37 -9.54 -38.17
CA ASP A 166 -16.90 -9.47 -39.56
C ASP A 166 -15.46 -10.02 -39.70
N GLU A 167 -14.67 -10.00 -38.63
CA GLU A 167 -13.30 -10.53 -38.62
C GLU A 167 -13.24 -12.06 -38.62
N GLU A 168 -14.37 -12.75 -38.39
CA GLU A 168 -14.47 -14.20 -38.59
C GLU A 168 -14.39 -14.61 -40.06
N GLN A 169 -14.58 -13.65 -40.97
CA GLN A 169 -14.56 -13.87 -42.40
C GLN A 169 -13.19 -13.51 -42.98
N ARG A 170 -12.82 -14.17 -44.06
CA ARG A 170 -11.57 -13.87 -44.76
C ARG A 170 -11.63 -12.44 -45.32
N SER A 171 -10.69 -11.59 -44.88
CA SER A 171 -10.54 -10.24 -45.40
C SER A 171 -10.28 -10.25 -46.91
N SER A 172 -10.89 -9.29 -47.62
CA SER A 172 -10.60 -9.01 -49.03
C SER A 172 -9.20 -8.41 -49.25
N CYS A 173 -8.57 -7.92 -48.17
CA CYS A 173 -7.23 -7.37 -48.18
C CYS A 173 -6.21 -8.45 -47.78
N SER A 174 -5.37 -8.85 -48.74
CA SER A 174 -4.40 -9.94 -48.56
C SER A 174 -3.24 -9.60 -47.62
N ASP A 175 -2.90 -8.32 -47.48
CA ASP A 175 -1.80 -7.86 -46.64
C ASP A 175 -2.27 -7.16 -45.34
N CYS A 176 -3.57 -7.05 -45.07
CA CYS A 176 -4.03 -6.25 -43.94
C CYS A 176 -3.78 -6.88 -42.57
N GLN A 177 -3.61 -8.21 -42.50
CA GLN A 177 -3.48 -8.93 -41.24
C GLN A 177 -2.54 -10.13 -41.39
N VAL A 178 -1.70 -10.36 -40.39
CA VAL A 178 -0.79 -11.52 -40.36
C VAL A 178 -0.49 -11.93 -38.92
N ILE A 179 -0.38 -13.24 -38.69
CA ILE A 179 0.11 -13.79 -37.42
C ILE A 179 1.57 -14.16 -37.59
N THR A 180 2.46 -13.56 -36.81
CA THR A 180 3.91 -13.61 -37.03
C THR A 180 4.72 -13.71 -35.73
N ARG A 181 5.94 -14.23 -35.83
CA ARG A 181 6.93 -14.19 -34.73
C ARG A 181 7.83 -12.95 -34.76
N PHE A 182 7.64 -12.08 -35.74
CA PHE A 182 8.40 -10.86 -35.87
C PHE A 182 8.17 -9.96 -34.63
N SER A 183 9.22 -9.65 -33.89
CA SER A 183 9.13 -8.92 -32.61
C SER A 183 9.72 -7.49 -32.64
N ALA A 184 9.96 -6.91 -33.83
CA ALA A 184 10.61 -5.60 -33.93
C ALA A 184 9.65 -4.40 -33.72
N PHE A 185 8.46 -4.62 -33.15
CA PHE A 185 7.48 -3.55 -32.90
C PHE A 185 7.89 -2.58 -31.77
N ASP A 186 8.94 -2.92 -31.01
CA ASP A 186 9.59 -2.06 -30.00
C ASP A 186 10.86 -1.35 -30.52
N ARG A 187 11.19 -1.45 -31.82
CA ARG A 187 12.34 -0.78 -32.44
C ARG A 187 11.88 0.38 -33.32
N GLU A 188 12.74 1.38 -33.56
CA GLU A 188 12.50 2.50 -34.50
C GLU A 188 12.30 2.06 -35.97
N LEU A 189 12.25 0.75 -36.25
CA LEU A 189 12.02 0.20 -37.57
C LEU A 189 10.51 0.08 -37.83
N ILE A 190 10.03 0.64 -38.95
CA ILE A 190 8.65 0.44 -39.41
C ILE A 190 8.66 -0.78 -40.35
N PRO A 191 8.16 -1.96 -39.95
CA PRO A 191 8.22 -3.14 -40.79
C PRO A 191 7.26 -3.03 -41.98
N GLY A 192 7.72 -3.45 -43.16
CA GLY A 192 6.88 -3.71 -44.32
C GLY A 192 6.13 -5.04 -44.17
N PHE A 193 5.16 -5.30 -45.05
CA PHE A 193 4.43 -6.59 -45.02
C PHE A 193 5.38 -7.78 -45.24
N GLU A 194 6.35 -7.65 -46.15
CA GLU A 194 7.32 -8.70 -46.48
C GLU A 194 8.12 -9.14 -45.25
N ASP A 195 8.50 -8.19 -44.37
CA ASP A 195 9.22 -8.49 -43.12
C ASP A 195 8.37 -9.34 -42.16
N LEU A 196 7.07 -9.06 -42.10
CA LEU A 196 6.12 -9.77 -41.25
C LEU A 196 5.78 -11.15 -41.82
N GLU A 197 5.59 -11.22 -43.14
CA GLU A 197 5.26 -12.44 -43.89
C GLU A 197 6.41 -13.45 -43.84
N ALA A 198 7.66 -12.99 -43.86
CA ALA A 198 8.85 -13.85 -43.73
C ALA A 198 8.87 -14.70 -42.45
N GLN A 199 8.16 -14.26 -41.39
CA GLN A 199 8.04 -14.98 -40.11
C GLN A 199 6.59 -15.37 -39.79
N ALA A 200 5.72 -15.38 -40.79
CA ALA A 200 4.32 -15.73 -40.63
C ALA A 200 4.14 -17.19 -40.20
N LEU A 201 3.12 -17.40 -39.37
CA LEU A 201 2.66 -18.74 -38.99
C LEU A 201 1.56 -19.23 -39.93
N PRO A 202 1.39 -20.55 -40.08
CA PRO A 202 0.31 -21.13 -40.86
C PRO A 202 -1.03 -21.08 -40.09
N ILE A 203 -1.39 -19.91 -39.58
CA ILE A 203 -2.67 -19.62 -38.94
C ILE A 203 -3.27 -18.41 -39.67
N LEU A 204 -4.42 -18.61 -40.30
CA LEU A 204 -5.10 -17.50 -40.97
C LEU A 204 -5.74 -16.57 -39.92
N PRO A 205 -5.60 -15.24 -40.03
CA PRO A 205 -6.13 -14.29 -39.04
C PRO A 205 -7.62 -14.47 -38.72
N HIS A 206 -8.46 -14.72 -39.73
CA HIS A 206 -9.90 -14.93 -39.54
C HIS A 206 -10.24 -16.28 -38.87
N GLU A 207 -9.44 -17.32 -39.07
CA GLU A 207 -9.61 -18.60 -38.36
C GLU A 207 -9.22 -18.45 -36.88
N PHE A 208 -8.21 -17.63 -36.58
CA PHE A 208 -7.86 -17.25 -35.23
C PHE A 208 -8.99 -16.43 -34.57
N ALA A 209 -9.57 -15.47 -35.30
CA ALA A 209 -10.73 -14.69 -34.82
C ALA A 209 -11.91 -15.60 -34.45
N GLN A 210 -12.27 -16.57 -35.32
CA GLN A 210 -13.28 -17.58 -35.03
C GLN A 210 -12.94 -18.41 -33.78
N LEU A 211 -11.67 -18.78 -33.59
CA LEU A 211 -11.24 -19.51 -32.40
C LEU A 211 -11.49 -18.68 -31.14
N CYS A 212 -11.06 -17.42 -31.13
CA CYS A 212 -11.21 -16.52 -29.99
C CYS A 212 -12.68 -16.26 -29.65
N ARG A 213 -13.53 -15.99 -30.64
CA ARG A 213 -14.97 -15.78 -30.43
C ARG A 213 -15.68 -17.02 -29.91
N SER A 214 -15.29 -18.21 -30.38
CA SER A 214 -15.82 -19.50 -29.87
C SER A 214 -15.30 -19.86 -28.46
N LEU A 215 -14.08 -19.44 -28.13
CA LEU A 215 -13.48 -19.67 -26.82
C LEU A 215 -14.09 -18.74 -25.77
N ASP A 216 -14.33 -17.48 -26.15
CA ASP A 216 -14.85 -16.40 -25.31
C ASP A 216 -14.16 -16.31 -23.95
N LEU A 217 -12.88 -15.92 -23.99
CA LEU A 217 -12.06 -15.73 -22.79
C LEU A 217 -12.66 -14.68 -21.84
N GLY A 218 -13.31 -13.65 -22.40
CA GLY A 218 -13.99 -12.62 -21.61
C GLY A 218 -15.12 -13.18 -20.78
N ALA A 219 -16.04 -13.95 -21.39
CA ALA A 219 -17.16 -14.55 -20.66
C ALA A 219 -16.67 -15.54 -19.60
N ARG A 220 -15.69 -16.38 -19.93
CA ARG A 220 -15.09 -17.33 -18.99
C ARG A 220 -14.42 -16.64 -17.80
N TYR A 221 -13.71 -15.53 -18.05
CA TYR A 221 -13.08 -14.77 -16.97
C TYR A 221 -14.12 -14.07 -16.09
N GLN A 222 -15.21 -13.56 -16.69
CA GLN A 222 -16.34 -13.01 -15.93
C GLN A 222 -17.01 -14.07 -15.04
N GLU A 223 -17.19 -15.29 -15.53
CA GLU A 223 -17.70 -16.41 -14.72
C GLU A 223 -16.75 -16.75 -13.56
N HIS A 224 -15.44 -16.80 -13.84
CA HIS A 224 -14.42 -17.02 -12.81
C HIS A 224 -14.49 -15.96 -11.70
N LEU A 225 -14.50 -14.67 -12.06
CA LEU A 225 -14.62 -13.58 -11.09
C LEU A 225 -15.90 -13.67 -10.27
N LYS A 226 -17.05 -13.90 -10.91
CA LYS A 226 -18.34 -14.04 -10.20
C LYS A 226 -18.36 -15.25 -9.27
N SER A 227 -17.67 -16.34 -9.62
CA SER A 227 -17.59 -17.53 -8.75
C SER A 227 -16.93 -17.22 -7.40
N VAL A 228 -16.00 -16.25 -7.36
CA VAL A 228 -15.29 -15.83 -6.15
C VAL A 228 -15.99 -14.64 -5.47
N LEU A 229 -16.38 -13.63 -6.24
CA LEU A 229 -16.91 -12.36 -5.74
C LEU A 229 -18.41 -12.43 -5.39
N GLU A 230 -19.16 -13.28 -6.09
CA GLU A 230 -20.61 -13.42 -5.95
C GLU A 230 -21.02 -14.90 -5.72
N PRO A 231 -20.43 -15.59 -4.74
CA PRO A 231 -20.62 -17.03 -4.56
C PRO A 231 -22.12 -17.34 -4.35
N GLN A 232 -22.60 -18.41 -4.99
CA GLN A 232 -24.02 -18.81 -4.91
C GLN A 232 -24.43 -19.22 -3.49
N ASP A 233 -23.49 -19.77 -2.72
CA ASP A 233 -23.70 -20.14 -1.33
C ASP A 233 -23.86 -18.89 -0.45
N GLN A 234 -25.02 -18.76 0.21
CA GLN A 234 -25.37 -17.58 0.98
C GLN A 234 -24.46 -17.37 2.20
N ALA A 235 -23.95 -18.44 2.81
CA ALA A 235 -23.04 -18.34 3.95
C ALA A 235 -21.68 -17.80 3.52
N ARG A 236 -21.12 -18.30 2.41
CA ARG A 236 -19.88 -17.79 1.81
C ARG A 236 -20.03 -16.34 1.34
N ARG A 237 -21.15 -16.00 0.71
CA ARG A 237 -21.44 -14.63 0.26
C ARG A 237 -21.44 -13.66 1.44
N LYS A 238 -22.15 -14.01 2.51
CA LYS A 238 -22.18 -13.21 3.74
C LYS A 238 -20.80 -13.09 4.39
N ALA A 239 -20.05 -14.20 4.49
CA ALA A 239 -18.70 -14.18 5.05
C ALA A 239 -17.74 -13.28 4.26
N LEU A 240 -17.83 -13.29 2.93
CA LEU A 240 -17.06 -12.39 2.06
C LEU A 240 -17.48 -10.93 2.27
N GLU A 241 -18.79 -10.63 2.30
CA GLU A 241 -19.29 -9.29 2.60
C GLU A 241 -18.79 -8.79 3.97
N ASP A 242 -18.83 -9.63 5.00
CA ASP A 242 -18.34 -9.32 6.35
C ASP A 242 -16.82 -9.06 6.36
N GLN A 243 -16.02 -9.85 5.64
CA GLN A 243 -14.57 -9.64 5.47
C GLN A 243 -14.26 -8.30 4.80
N TRP A 244 -14.96 -7.97 3.71
CA TRP A 244 -14.82 -6.69 3.02
C TRP A 244 -15.17 -5.51 3.93
N GLN A 245 -16.31 -5.58 4.62
CA GLN A 245 -16.73 -4.53 5.53
C GLN A 245 -15.74 -4.36 6.69
N ALA A 246 -15.24 -5.46 7.25
CA ALA A 246 -14.21 -5.42 8.29
C ALA A 246 -12.93 -4.75 7.78
N HIS A 247 -12.41 -5.16 6.61
CA HIS A 247 -11.24 -4.56 5.99
C HIS A 247 -11.41 -3.05 5.78
N ARG A 248 -12.52 -2.61 5.17
CA ARG A 248 -12.80 -1.19 4.92
C ARG A 248 -12.90 -0.37 6.20
N ARG A 249 -13.60 -0.89 7.22
CA ARG A 249 -13.74 -0.20 8.51
C ARG A 249 -12.41 -0.06 9.22
N GLN A 250 -11.57 -1.09 9.20
CA GLN A 250 -10.25 -1.02 9.83
C GLN A 250 -9.29 -0.10 9.07
N GLN A 251 -9.36 -0.07 7.73
CA GLN A 251 -8.63 0.90 6.92
C GLN A 251 -9.05 2.34 7.25
N PHE A 252 -10.35 2.55 7.47
CA PHE A 252 -10.90 3.84 7.85
C PHE A 252 -10.44 4.29 9.25
N VAL A 253 -10.51 3.40 10.24
CA VAL A 253 -10.00 3.64 11.61
C VAL A 253 -8.53 4.01 11.59
N LEU A 254 -7.70 3.24 10.87
CA LEU A 254 -6.28 3.53 10.75
C LEU A 254 -6.03 4.91 10.10
N SER A 255 -6.78 5.23 9.05
CA SER A 255 -6.71 6.54 8.39
C SER A 255 -7.10 7.67 9.34
N MET A 256 -8.07 7.45 10.23
CA MET A 256 -8.53 8.42 11.23
C MET A 256 -7.45 8.69 12.28
N GLU A 257 -6.75 7.66 12.73
CA GLU A 257 -5.63 7.82 13.67
C GLU A 257 -4.46 8.57 13.02
N VAL A 258 -4.10 8.24 11.78
CA VAL A 258 -3.08 9.00 11.03
C VAL A 258 -3.49 10.47 10.91
N ALA A 259 -4.72 10.75 10.49
CA ALA A 259 -5.20 12.11 10.32
C ALA A 259 -5.21 12.91 11.63
N SER A 260 -5.54 12.27 12.75
CA SER A 260 -5.47 12.88 14.08
C SER A 260 -4.04 13.30 14.44
N LEU A 261 -3.03 12.48 14.11
CA LEU A 261 -1.63 12.80 14.36
C LEU A 261 -1.07 13.84 13.39
N GLN A 262 -1.52 13.85 12.14
CA GLN A 262 -1.14 14.85 11.16
C GLN A 262 -1.57 16.27 11.59
N LEU A 263 -2.76 16.41 12.20
CA LEU A 263 -3.20 17.71 12.70
C LEU A 263 -2.31 18.23 13.84
N GLN A 264 -1.81 17.36 14.73
CA GLN A 264 -0.96 17.76 15.86
C GLN A 264 0.38 18.39 15.42
N LEU A 265 0.86 18.12 14.20
CA LEU A 265 2.03 18.82 13.64
C LEU A 265 1.76 20.26 13.27
N HIS A 266 0.53 20.55 12.88
CA HIS A 266 0.09 21.84 12.38
C HIS A 266 -1.20 22.24 13.10
N PRO A 267 -1.18 22.43 14.44
CA PRO A 267 -2.38 22.60 15.27
C PRO A 267 -3.15 23.92 15.03
N GLY A 268 -2.89 24.62 13.93
CA GLY A 268 -3.62 25.83 13.55
C GLY A 268 -3.11 27.08 14.24
N GLY A 269 -2.14 27.76 13.60
CA GLY A 269 -1.92 29.20 13.81
C GLY A 269 -2.71 30.08 12.83
N GLY A 270 -3.58 29.48 12.00
CA GLY A 270 -4.38 30.18 10.99
C GLY A 270 -5.65 29.41 10.64
N SER A 271 -6.61 30.09 10.01
CA SER A 271 -8.01 29.64 9.76
C SER A 271 -8.18 28.39 8.88
N ARG A 272 -7.11 27.75 8.38
CA ARG A 272 -7.19 26.62 7.42
C ARG A 272 -6.45 25.39 7.93
N ILE A 273 -7.15 24.26 8.01
CA ILE A 273 -6.56 22.95 8.32
C ILE A 273 -5.77 22.49 7.10
N LYS A 274 -4.43 22.41 7.23
CA LYS A 274 -3.57 21.95 6.14
C LYS A 274 -3.60 20.43 5.97
N HIS A 275 -3.65 19.71 7.08
CA HIS A 275 -3.65 18.24 7.12
C HIS A 275 -4.46 17.75 8.33
N GLY A 276 -5.02 16.55 8.23
CA GLY A 276 -5.67 15.87 9.34
C GLY A 276 -7.13 16.28 9.57
N ILE A 277 -7.63 15.94 10.77
CA ILE A 277 -9.01 16.14 11.19
C ILE A 277 -9.07 16.72 12.60
N SER A 278 -10.00 17.66 12.85
CA SER A 278 -10.26 18.22 14.18
C SER A 278 -10.85 17.20 15.16
N ALA A 279 -10.90 17.55 16.45
CA ALA A 279 -11.52 16.71 17.48
C ALA A 279 -13.03 16.49 17.21
N ASP A 280 -13.73 17.52 16.71
CA ASP A 280 -15.15 17.40 16.35
C ASP A 280 -15.35 16.45 15.17
N ALA A 281 -14.52 16.59 14.12
CA ALA A 281 -14.53 15.69 12.99
C ALA A 281 -14.19 14.25 13.41
N ARG A 282 -13.18 14.06 14.27
CA ARG A 282 -12.85 12.74 14.83
C ARG A 282 -14.04 12.14 15.59
N LYS A 283 -14.68 12.90 16.47
CA LYS A 283 -15.87 12.44 17.20
C LYS A 283 -17.02 12.05 16.27
N MET A 284 -17.24 12.82 15.21
CA MET A 284 -18.22 12.49 14.17
C MET A 284 -17.88 11.17 13.47
N LEU A 285 -16.61 10.93 13.14
CA LEU A 285 -16.16 9.67 12.54
C LEU A 285 -16.26 8.47 13.50
N GLU A 286 -15.99 8.67 14.78
CA GLU A 286 -16.19 7.65 15.82
C GLU A 286 -17.69 7.29 15.96
N GLN A 287 -18.59 8.29 15.89
CA GLN A 287 -20.03 8.05 15.85
C GLN A 287 -20.44 7.28 14.59
N LEU A 288 -19.90 7.65 13.43
CA LEU A 288 -20.14 6.96 12.15
C LEU A 288 -19.78 5.47 12.24
N LEU A 289 -18.66 5.14 12.88
CA LEU A 289 -18.22 3.76 13.05
C LEU A 289 -19.13 2.93 13.95
N ILE A 290 -19.89 3.55 14.85
CA ILE A 290 -20.85 2.89 15.75
C ILE A 290 -22.23 2.81 15.09
N ASP A 291 -22.76 3.95 14.65
CA ASP A 291 -24.10 4.11 14.08
C ASP A 291 -24.10 5.32 13.11
N PRO A 292 -23.98 5.08 11.78
CA PRO A 292 -23.94 6.16 10.78
C PRO A 292 -25.11 7.13 10.84
N HIS A 293 -26.29 6.70 11.31
CA HIS A 293 -27.49 7.55 11.36
C HIS A 293 -27.46 8.59 12.49
N LYS A 294 -26.57 8.42 13.47
CA LYS A 294 -26.41 9.34 14.62
C LYS A 294 -25.22 10.27 14.48
N ALA A 295 -24.38 10.07 13.46
CA ALA A 295 -23.23 10.92 13.22
C ALA A 295 -23.70 12.34 12.90
N THR A 296 -23.15 13.31 13.65
CA THR A 296 -23.45 14.73 13.43
C THR A 296 -22.17 15.54 13.31
N LEU A 297 -22.19 16.57 12.46
CA LEU A 297 -21.15 17.58 12.35
C LEU A 297 -21.82 18.96 12.42
N ASP A 298 -21.33 19.83 13.29
CA ASP A 298 -21.93 21.16 13.55
C ASP A 298 -23.42 21.10 13.89
N GLY A 299 -23.81 20.08 14.67
CA GLY A 299 -25.18 19.85 15.10
C GLY A 299 -26.13 19.38 13.99
N ARG A 300 -25.61 19.00 12.82
CA ARG A 300 -26.43 18.51 11.69
C ARG A 300 -26.13 17.07 11.32
N PRO A 301 -27.14 16.33 10.82
CA PRO A 301 -26.96 14.96 10.37
C PRO A 301 -25.91 14.88 9.26
N VAL A 302 -25.06 13.86 9.36
CA VAL A 302 -24.05 13.56 8.33
C VAL A 302 -24.70 12.81 7.17
N THR A 303 -24.28 13.17 5.97
CA THR A 303 -24.61 12.52 4.70
C THR A 303 -23.32 12.00 4.05
N PHE A 304 -23.50 11.08 3.12
CA PHE A 304 -22.43 10.39 2.42
C PHE A 304 -22.61 10.57 0.92
N ALA A 305 -21.52 10.91 0.22
CA ALA A 305 -21.54 10.99 -1.23
C ALA A 305 -20.23 10.48 -1.83
N ALA A 306 -20.34 9.80 -2.97
CA ALA A 306 -19.22 9.59 -3.85
C ALA A 306 -18.98 10.86 -4.68
N PRO A 307 -17.74 11.36 -4.80
CA PRO A 307 -17.45 12.49 -5.68
C PRO A 307 -17.62 12.08 -7.14
N THR A 308 -18.15 12.99 -7.95
CA THR A 308 -18.24 12.82 -9.40
C THR A 308 -17.40 13.87 -10.11
N ILE A 309 -16.60 13.48 -11.11
CA ILE A 309 -15.78 14.42 -11.89
C ILE A 309 -16.00 14.10 -13.37
N PHE A 310 -16.21 15.11 -14.21
CA PHE A 310 -16.41 14.92 -15.66
C PHE A 310 -17.57 13.98 -16.03
N GLY A 311 -18.54 13.82 -15.11
CA GLY A 311 -19.67 12.90 -15.24
C GLY A 311 -19.38 11.47 -14.74
N SER A 312 -18.13 11.16 -14.40
CA SER A 312 -17.72 9.86 -13.84
C SER A 312 -17.93 9.83 -12.34
N VAL A 313 -18.63 8.81 -11.83
CA VAL A 313 -18.76 8.56 -10.38
C VAL A 313 -17.50 7.82 -9.91
N LEU A 314 -16.79 8.40 -8.94
CA LEU A 314 -15.59 7.78 -8.41
C LEU A 314 -15.93 6.69 -7.40
N VAL A 315 -15.22 5.57 -7.46
CA VAL A 315 -15.43 4.42 -6.56
C VAL A 315 -14.30 4.34 -5.55
N GLY A 316 -14.63 4.49 -4.27
CA GLY A 316 -13.67 4.45 -3.17
C GLY A 316 -13.60 5.76 -2.38
N PRO A 317 -13.33 6.92 -3.02
CA PRO A 317 -13.35 8.20 -2.34
C PRO A 317 -14.74 8.52 -1.77
N LEU A 318 -14.78 9.12 -0.59
CA LEU A 318 -16.02 9.38 0.14
C LEU A 318 -16.02 10.79 0.73
N LEU A 319 -17.09 11.54 0.46
CA LEU A 319 -17.37 12.83 1.06
C LEU A 319 -18.29 12.63 2.27
N ILE A 320 -17.87 13.10 3.43
CA ILE A 320 -18.53 12.89 4.72
C ILE A 320 -18.82 14.26 5.36
N GLY A 321 -20.08 14.59 5.57
CA GLY A 321 -20.45 15.84 6.24
C GLY A 321 -21.94 16.15 6.10
N PRO A 322 -22.42 17.29 6.62
CA PRO A 322 -23.80 17.72 6.43
C PRO A 322 -24.18 17.78 4.95
N ASP A 323 -25.47 17.70 4.65
CA ASP A 323 -26.00 17.84 3.29
C ASP A 323 -25.50 19.15 2.65
N ARG A 324 -24.71 19.04 1.57
CA ARG A 324 -24.11 20.17 0.87
C ARG A 324 -25.03 20.66 -0.27
N PRO A 325 -25.55 19.78 -1.15
CA PRO A 325 -26.48 20.21 -2.20
C PRO A 325 -27.73 20.92 -1.68
N GLY A 326 -28.27 20.50 -0.53
CA GLY A 326 -29.48 21.09 0.07
C GLY A 326 -29.23 22.25 1.03
N SER A 327 -27.99 22.58 1.36
CA SER A 327 -27.68 23.62 2.36
C SER A 327 -27.66 25.03 1.78
N ARG A 328 -28.14 25.99 2.58
CA ARG A 328 -28.05 27.44 2.28
C ARG A 328 -26.76 28.08 2.79
N ARG A 329 -25.90 27.32 3.49
CA ARG A 329 -24.64 27.81 4.04
C ARG A 329 -23.49 26.93 3.59
N THR A 330 -22.29 27.49 3.62
CA THR A 330 -21.08 26.73 3.34
C THR A 330 -20.86 25.67 4.41
N GLU A 331 -20.71 24.43 3.95
CA GLU A 331 -20.57 23.23 4.77
C GLU A 331 -19.13 22.75 4.82
N ARG A 332 -18.58 22.58 6.02
CA ARG A 332 -17.35 21.80 6.17
C ARG A 332 -17.62 20.32 5.94
N LEU A 333 -16.60 19.62 5.46
CA LEU A 333 -16.66 18.20 5.20
C LEU A 333 -15.33 17.52 5.52
N VAL A 334 -15.39 16.22 5.74
CA VAL A 334 -14.24 15.33 5.78
C VAL A 334 -14.23 14.53 4.50
N VAL A 335 -13.09 14.50 3.82
CA VAL A 335 -12.89 13.69 2.62
C VAL A 335 -12.00 12.51 2.96
N TYR A 336 -12.47 11.32 2.61
CA TYR A 336 -11.72 10.08 2.67
C TYR A 336 -11.29 9.67 1.26
N ILE A 337 -9.98 9.52 1.06
CA ILE A 337 -9.39 8.94 -0.15
C ILE A 337 -8.55 7.74 0.29
N PRO A 338 -9.03 6.50 0.09
CA PRO A 338 -8.29 5.31 0.52
C PRO A 338 -6.86 5.32 -0.02
N ASN A 339 -5.89 5.00 0.83
CA ASN A 339 -4.48 4.91 0.46
C ASN A 339 -3.84 6.20 -0.11
N ASP A 340 -4.47 7.37 0.07
CA ASP A 340 -3.88 8.64 -0.36
C ASP A 340 -2.45 8.79 0.18
N PRO A 341 -1.46 9.10 -0.67
CA PRO A 341 -0.06 9.12 -0.27
C PRO A 341 0.27 10.23 0.72
N GLN A 342 -0.61 11.22 0.89
CA GLN A 342 -0.38 12.40 1.73
C GLN A 342 -1.38 12.49 2.88
N GLN A 343 -2.67 12.30 2.60
CA GLN A 343 -3.77 12.61 3.52
C GLN A 343 -5.00 11.73 3.27
N PRO A 344 -5.01 10.47 3.76
CA PRO A 344 -6.13 9.55 3.54
C PRO A 344 -7.46 10.09 4.08
N LEU A 345 -7.41 10.84 5.18
CA LEU A 345 -8.53 11.59 5.73
C LEU A 345 -8.11 13.04 5.96
N LYS A 346 -8.90 13.98 5.46
CA LYS A 346 -8.69 15.41 5.70
C LYS A 346 -10.01 16.16 5.81
N GLU A 347 -10.04 17.08 6.76
CA GLU A 347 -11.12 18.04 6.93
C GLU A 347 -10.90 19.29 6.05
N TYR A 348 -11.97 19.75 5.41
CA TYR A 348 -12.01 20.94 4.57
C TYR A 348 -13.12 21.89 5.01
N PRO A 349 -12.89 23.23 4.97
CA PRO A 349 -13.91 24.22 5.28
C PRO A 349 -15.11 24.22 4.31
N SER A 350 -14.91 23.77 3.07
CA SER A 350 -15.93 23.69 2.04
C SER A 350 -15.58 22.69 0.95
N GLY A 351 -16.58 22.29 0.15
CA GLY A 351 -16.35 21.54 -1.09
C GLY A 351 -15.36 22.26 -2.02
N ASP A 352 -15.50 23.57 -2.19
CA ASP A 352 -14.61 24.38 -3.04
C ASP A 352 -13.13 24.36 -2.58
N GLU A 353 -12.87 24.30 -1.27
CA GLU A 353 -11.50 24.17 -0.76
C GLU A 353 -10.92 22.77 -1.02
N PHE A 354 -11.74 21.74 -0.88
CA PHE A 354 -11.36 20.38 -1.30
C PHE A 354 -11.06 20.34 -2.81
N MET A 355 -11.87 21.01 -3.62
CA MET A 355 -11.69 21.11 -5.06
C MET A 355 -10.36 21.72 -5.45
N ALA A 356 -10.03 22.85 -4.85
CA ALA A 356 -8.77 23.53 -5.11
C ALA A 356 -7.58 22.63 -4.76
N ASP A 357 -7.64 21.92 -3.63
CA ASP A 357 -6.59 21.02 -3.16
C ASP A 357 -6.44 19.77 -4.04
N LEU A 358 -7.54 19.11 -4.41
CA LEU A 358 -7.49 17.94 -5.29
C LEU A 358 -6.94 18.31 -6.67
N ARG A 359 -7.37 19.43 -7.25
CA ARG A 359 -6.85 19.92 -8.53
C ARG A 359 -5.34 20.10 -8.49
N VAL A 360 -4.80 20.73 -7.43
CA VAL A 360 -3.35 20.92 -7.26
C VAL A 360 -2.64 19.56 -7.25
N ARG A 361 -3.16 18.59 -6.51
CA ARG A 361 -2.56 17.25 -6.43
C ARG A 361 -2.60 16.52 -7.77
N LEU A 362 -3.69 16.63 -8.53
CA LEU A 362 -3.82 16.04 -9.88
C LEU A 362 -2.88 16.65 -10.93
N HIS A 363 -2.17 17.74 -10.65
CA HIS A 363 -1.11 18.20 -11.57
C HIS A 363 0.12 17.28 -11.54
N SER A 364 0.32 16.52 -10.45
CA SER A 364 1.38 15.50 -10.40
C SER A 364 0.98 14.24 -11.17
N LEU A 365 1.85 13.76 -12.05
CA LEU A 365 1.71 12.48 -12.74
C LEU A 365 1.59 11.32 -11.75
N ALA A 366 2.44 11.30 -10.71
CA ALA A 366 2.41 10.24 -9.70
C ALA A 366 1.05 10.18 -8.99
N TYR A 367 0.48 11.35 -8.69
CA TYR A 367 -0.84 11.42 -8.07
C TYR A 367 -1.96 11.07 -9.07
N ARG A 368 -1.88 11.48 -10.35
CA ARG A 368 -2.84 11.05 -11.39
C ARG A 368 -2.85 9.54 -11.58
N ARG A 369 -1.67 8.90 -11.60
CA ARG A 369 -1.55 7.43 -11.62
C ARG A 369 -2.29 6.83 -10.43
N PHE A 370 -1.96 7.25 -9.22
CA PHE A 370 -2.66 6.81 -8.01
C PHE A 370 -4.18 7.02 -8.11
N PHE A 371 -4.62 8.20 -8.55
CA PHE A 371 -6.02 8.58 -8.58
C PHE A 371 -6.85 7.83 -9.63
N SER A 372 -6.21 7.41 -10.73
CA SER A 372 -6.89 6.69 -11.83
C SER A 372 -7.59 5.42 -11.34
N GLN A 373 -7.11 4.77 -10.28
CA GLN A 373 -7.73 3.56 -9.72
C GLN A 373 -9.18 3.77 -9.25
N PHE A 374 -9.57 5.02 -8.96
CA PHE A 374 -10.93 5.37 -8.53
C PHE A 374 -11.89 5.61 -9.69
N VAL A 375 -11.38 5.76 -10.91
CA VAL A 375 -12.16 5.96 -12.13
C VAL A 375 -12.41 4.60 -12.78
N PRO A 376 -13.67 4.26 -13.14
CA PRO A 376 -13.96 3.05 -13.93
C PRO A 376 -13.07 2.98 -15.17
N LEU A 377 -12.48 1.83 -15.45
CA LEU A 377 -11.44 1.68 -16.46
C LEU A 377 -11.91 2.10 -17.86
N GLN A 378 -13.17 1.80 -18.20
CA GLN A 378 -13.79 2.20 -19.47
C GLN A 378 -13.94 3.73 -19.63
N GLU A 379 -13.98 4.47 -18.53
CA GLU A 379 -14.15 5.93 -18.52
C GLU A 379 -12.82 6.69 -18.43
N GLN A 380 -11.71 6.00 -18.12
CA GLN A 380 -10.42 6.65 -17.84
C GLN A 380 -9.91 7.49 -19.00
N GLY A 381 -10.00 7.02 -20.25
CA GLY A 381 -9.49 7.80 -21.38
C GLY A 381 -10.23 9.12 -21.56
N ARG A 382 -11.57 9.09 -21.60
CA ARG A 382 -12.39 10.31 -21.65
C ARG A 382 -12.11 11.22 -20.44
N PHE A 383 -11.99 10.64 -19.24
CA PHE A 383 -11.73 11.39 -18.02
C PHE A 383 -10.41 12.18 -18.11
N PHE A 384 -9.32 11.52 -18.49
CA PHE A 384 -8.00 12.15 -18.56
C PHE A 384 -7.84 13.02 -19.80
N GLN A 385 -8.51 12.73 -20.91
CA GLN A 385 -8.59 13.62 -22.07
C GLN A 385 -9.24 14.97 -21.69
N GLN A 386 -10.34 14.94 -20.94
CA GLN A 386 -10.99 16.16 -20.45
C GLN A 386 -10.11 16.90 -19.44
N PHE A 387 -9.43 16.17 -18.55
CA PHE A 387 -8.47 16.77 -17.63
C PHE A 387 -7.33 17.47 -18.38
N ASN A 388 -6.72 16.79 -19.36
CA ASN A 388 -5.62 17.32 -20.16
C ASN A 388 -6.06 18.56 -20.94
N THR A 389 -7.26 18.53 -21.53
CA THR A 389 -7.83 19.70 -22.25
C THR A 389 -7.90 20.96 -21.36
N LEU A 390 -8.18 20.79 -20.07
CA LEU A 390 -8.30 21.92 -19.13
C LEU A 390 -6.96 22.38 -18.54
N TYR A 391 -6.03 21.44 -18.30
CA TYR A 391 -4.86 21.69 -17.45
C TYR A 391 -3.51 21.52 -18.15
N GLN A 392 -3.44 20.84 -19.29
CA GLN A 392 -2.20 20.67 -20.04
C GLN A 392 -1.73 22.04 -20.58
N PRO A 393 -0.45 22.40 -20.42
CA PRO A 393 0.10 23.62 -21.00
C PRO A 393 0.09 23.57 -22.54
N GLU A 394 -0.14 24.71 -23.20
CA GLU A 394 -0.01 24.81 -24.66
C GLU A 394 1.41 24.45 -25.11
N GLY A 395 1.53 23.60 -26.14
CA GLY A 395 2.81 23.12 -26.66
C GLY A 395 3.42 21.93 -25.90
N SER A 396 2.80 21.46 -24.82
CA SER A 396 3.15 20.16 -24.22
C SER A 396 2.49 19.04 -25.03
N THR A 397 3.30 18.15 -25.59
CA THR A 397 2.83 16.95 -26.29
C THR A 397 2.72 15.73 -25.38
N GLU A 398 3.26 15.80 -24.16
CA GLU A 398 3.39 14.65 -23.25
C GLU A 398 2.48 14.76 -22.03
N ALA A 399 1.33 14.08 -22.08
CA ALA A 399 0.43 13.89 -20.93
C ALA A 399 1.10 13.17 -19.74
N THR A 400 2.28 12.59 -19.96
CA THR A 400 3.10 11.82 -19.02
C THR A 400 4.06 12.64 -18.17
N THR A 401 3.91 13.97 -18.11
CA THR A 401 4.74 14.85 -17.28
C THR A 401 3.91 15.60 -16.25
N ASP A 402 4.54 16.09 -15.19
CA ASP A 402 3.87 16.95 -14.22
C ASP A 402 3.42 18.26 -14.88
N PHE A 403 2.18 18.68 -14.62
CA PHE A 403 1.64 19.92 -15.19
C PHE A 403 1.98 21.11 -14.30
N ALA A 404 2.42 22.21 -14.91
CA ALA A 404 2.63 23.47 -14.20
C ALA A 404 1.28 24.08 -13.78
N LEU A 405 1.16 24.51 -12.52
CA LEU A 405 -0.03 25.24 -12.07
C LEU A 405 -0.06 26.65 -12.69
N LYS A 406 -1.09 26.93 -13.49
CA LYS A 406 -1.39 28.28 -13.98
C LYS A 406 -1.82 29.18 -12.81
N ALA A 407 -1.62 30.50 -12.93
CA ALA A 407 -2.00 31.47 -11.90
C ALA A 407 -3.53 31.52 -11.65
N SER A 408 -4.33 31.21 -12.68
CA SER A 408 -5.79 31.09 -12.59
C SER A 408 -6.22 29.83 -13.35
N PRO A 409 -6.08 28.65 -12.74
CA PRO A 409 -6.43 27.40 -13.39
C PRO A 409 -7.95 27.31 -13.55
N ALA A 410 -8.41 26.65 -14.62
CA ALA A 410 -9.82 26.35 -14.82
C ALA A 410 -10.40 25.65 -13.57
N THR A 411 -11.69 25.88 -13.32
CA THR A 411 -12.37 25.26 -12.18
C THR A 411 -12.64 23.80 -12.49
N LEU A 412 -12.15 22.91 -11.63
CA LEU A 412 -12.57 21.52 -11.62
C LEU A 412 -13.95 21.48 -10.97
N VAL A 413 -14.97 21.02 -11.70
CA VAL A 413 -16.32 20.85 -11.16
C VAL A 413 -16.43 19.43 -10.62
N ILE A 414 -16.75 19.29 -9.34
CA ILE A 414 -17.14 18.01 -8.74
C ILE A 414 -18.60 18.06 -8.38
N GLY A 415 -19.32 17.04 -8.83
CA GLY A 415 -20.65 16.75 -8.33
C GLY A 415 -20.58 15.72 -7.20
N GLU A 416 -21.76 15.44 -6.64
CA GLU A 416 -21.89 14.49 -5.55
C GLU A 416 -22.96 13.48 -5.91
N PHE A 417 -22.60 12.21 -5.85
CA PHE A 417 -23.54 11.10 -5.98
C PHE A 417 -23.88 10.59 -4.59
N ALA A 418 -25.11 10.84 -4.15
CA ALA A 418 -25.57 10.49 -2.81
C ALA A 418 -25.52 8.96 -2.59
N ILE A 419 -24.94 8.55 -1.47
CA ILE A 419 -24.93 7.15 -1.05
C ILE A 419 -26.06 6.97 -0.03
N THR A 420 -27.11 6.27 -0.45
CA THR A 420 -28.29 6.00 0.37
C THR A 420 -28.29 4.57 0.88
N GLY A 421 -28.61 4.34 2.15
CA GLY A 421 -28.67 3.00 2.73
C GLY A 421 -27.51 2.70 3.67
N ASN A 422 -27.11 1.42 3.74
CA ASN A 422 -26.01 1.01 4.61
C ASN A 422 -24.67 1.34 3.94
N LEU A 423 -23.98 2.36 4.43
CA LEU A 423 -22.72 2.87 3.87
C LEU A 423 -21.72 1.76 3.46
N TRP A 424 -21.42 0.84 4.38
CA TRP A 424 -20.38 -0.17 4.15
C TRP A 424 -20.79 -1.20 3.09
N ARG A 425 -22.09 -1.54 3.04
CA ARG A 425 -22.64 -2.40 1.99
C ARG A 425 -22.64 -1.71 0.63
N GLU A 426 -23.07 -0.45 0.55
CA GLU A 426 -23.08 0.31 -0.70
C GLU A 426 -21.66 0.48 -1.27
N LEU A 427 -20.68 0.79 -0.41
CA LEU A 427 -19.27 0.88 -0.81
C LEU A 427 -18.71 -0.46 -1.30
N HIS A 428 -19.10 -1.57 -0.66
CA HIS A 428 -18.73 -2.91 -1.09
C HIS A 428 -19.33 -3.24 -2.47
N GLN A 429 -20.64 -3.01 -2.66
CA GLN A 429 -21.31 -3.27 -3.93
C GLN A 429 -20.72 -2.43 -5.07
N ALA A 430 -20.51 -1.13 -4.86
CA ALA A 430 -19.89 -0.26 -5.85
C ALA A 430 -18.48 -0.75 -6.24
N HIS A 431 -17.70 -1.28 -5.28
CA HIS A 431 -16.38 -1.82 -5.55
C HIS A 431 -16.43 -3.11 -6.37
N ILE A 432 -17.31 -4.06 -6.03
CA ILE A 432 -17.48 -5.30 -6.81
C ILE A 432 -17.98 -4.99 -8.22
N SER A 433 -18.95 -4.08 -8.37
CA SER A 433 -19.46 -3.67 -9.68
C SER A 433 -18.36 -3.03 -10.53
N LYS A 434 -17.52 -2.15 -9.96
CA LYS A 434 -16.36 -1.60 -10.67
C LYS A 434 -15.38 -2.70 -11.07
N LEU A 435 -15.05 -3.61 -10.18
CA LEU A 435 -14.09 -4.68 -10.46
C LEU A 435 -14.54 -5.56 -11.63
N LEU A 436 -15.82 -5.96 -11.66
CA LEU A 436 -16.39 -6.73 -12.76
C LEU A 436 -16.42 -5.93 -14.07
N ALA A 437 -16.77 -4.64 -14.01
CA ALA A 437 -16.79 -3.75 -15.18
C ALA A 437 -15.38 -3.50 -15.75
N ASP A 438 -14.39 -3.28 -14.89
CA ASP A 438 -12.99 -3.12 -15.28
C ASP A 438 -12.46 -4.41 -15.91
N ALA A 439 -12.76 -5.56 -15.32
CA ALA A 439 -12.41 -6.85 -15.91
C ALA A 439 -13.05 -7.08 -17.27
N ARG A 440 -14.30 -6.65 -17.49
CA ARG A 440 -15.00 -6.74 -18.79
C ARG A 440 -14.37 -5.81 -19.82
N ALA A 441 -13.75 -4.71 -19.39
CA ALA A 441 -12.99 -3.84 -20.28
C ALA A 441 -11.70 -4.52 -20.75
N VAL A 442 -11.04 -5.31 -19.91
CA VAL A 442 -9.76 -5.97 -20.23
C VAL A 442 -9.95 -7.30 -20.96
N ALA A 443 -10.86 -8.14 -20.46
CA ALA A 443 -11.24 -9.43 -21.05
C ALA A 443 -12.65 -9.31 -21.64
N VAL A 444 -12.71 -9.07 -22.94
CA VAL A 444 -13.93 -8.66 -23.64
C VAL A 444 -14.75 -9.87 -24.03
N THR A 445 -16.04 -9.85 -23.69
CA THR A 445 -16.95 -10.94 -24.07
C THR A 445 -17.27 -10.87 -25.56
N THR A 446 -17.59 -12.01 -26.18
CA THR A 446 -17.91 -12.05 -27.62
C THR A 446 -19.14 -11.20 -27.96
N ASP A 447 -20.07 -11.05 -27.00
CA ASP A 447 -21.29 -10.24 -27.13
C ASP A 447 -21.04 -8.72 -27.03
N ASP A 448 -19.96 -8.29 -26.36
CA ASP A 448 -19.62 -6.86 -26.25
C ASP A 448 -18.83 -6.32 -27.44
N GLU A 449 -18.23 -7.22 -28.22
CA GLU A 449 -17.24 -6.83 -29.20
C GLU A 449 -17.90 -6.42 -30.52
N ASP A 450 -17.99 -5.11 -30.70
CA ASP A 450 -18.25 -4.45 -31.98
C ASP A 450 -17.12 -3.47 -32.32
N ARG A 451 -16.99 -3.11 -33.60
CA ARG A 451 -15.94 -2.22 -34.10
C ARG A 451 -15.88 -0.85 -33.40
N GLU A 452 -17.02 -0.27 -33.01
CA GLU A 452 -17.08 1.04 -32.35
C GLU A 452 -16.75 0.94 -30.85
N ALA A 453 -17.15 -0.15 -30.20
CA ALA A 453 -16.79 -0.51 -28.84
C ALA A 453 -15.27 -0.75 -28.72
N ARG A 454 -14.66 -1.40 -29.73
CA ARG A 454 -13.20 -1.56 -29.80
C ARG A 454 -12.49 -0.23 -29.85
N ILE A 455 -12.91 0.67 -30.75
CA ILE A 455 -12.26 1.98 -30.94
C ILE A 455 -12.34 2.77 -29.63
N ARG A 456 -13.54 2.87 -29.04
CA ARG A 456 -13.74 3.57 -27.75
C ARG A 456 -12.89 2.99 -26.61
N ARG A 457 -12.77 1.66 -26.53
CA ARG A 457 -11.95 0.99 -25.53
C ARG A 457 -10.46 1.26 -25.72
N LEU A 458 -9.98 1.17 -26.96
CA LEU A 458 -8.57 1.41 -27.28
C LEU A 458 -8.17 2.87 -27.07
N GLU A 459 -9.00 3.83 -27.45
CA GLU A 459 -8.84 5.24 -27.07
C GLU A 459 -8.77 5.40 -25.54
N GLY A 460 -9.65 4.68 -24.84
CA GLY A 460 -9.66 4.55 -23.38
C GLY A 460 -8.31 4.14 -22.77
N PHE A 461 -7.64 3.14 -23.36
CA PHE A 461 -6.39 2.55 -22.87
C PHE A 461 -5.15 3.34 -23.25
N LEU A 462 -5.18 4.08 -24.36
CA LEU A 462 -4.05 4.93 -24.79
C LEU A 462 -3.86 6.13 -23.86
N ASP A 463 -4.97 6.70 -23.38
CA ASP A 463 -4.97 7.79 -22.40
C ASP A 463 -4.91 7.27 -20.95
N ALA A 464 -4.98 5.95 -20.74
CA ALA A 464 -4.91 5.36 -19.42
C ALA A 464 -3.50 5.50 -18.83
N VAL A 465 -3.44 5.95 -17.58
CA VAL A 465 -2.17 6.25 -16.90
C VAL A 465 -1.45 4.99 -16.38
N ILE A 466 -2.06 3.80 -16.51
CA ILE A 466 -1.63 2.51 -15.93
C ILE A 466 -1.71 1.38 -16.99
N ASN A 467 -0.87 0.35 -16.83
CA ASN A 467 -0.99 -0.92 -17.56
C ASN A 467 -2.29 -1.67 -17.18
N VAL A 468 -3.20 -1.81 -18.14
CA VAL A 468 -4.56 -2.34 -17.94
C VAL A 468 -4.62 -3.86 -17.74
N PHE A 469 -3.57 -4.60 -18.06
CA PHE A 469 -3.59 -6.08 -18.01
C PHE A 469 -3.21 -6.67 -16.65
N ASN A 470 -2.84 -5.86 -15.64
CA ASN A 470 -2.52 -6.35 -14.30
C ASN A 470 -3.78 -6.36 -13.41
N MET A 471 -4.64 -7.36 -13.58
CA MET A 471 -5.95 -7.39 -12.91
C MET A 471 -5.84 -7.67 -11.41
N ALA A 472 -4.85 -8.46 -10.99
CA ALA A 472 -4.60 -8.76 -9.58
C ALA A 472 -4.41 -7.48 -8.73
N ALA A 473 -3.85 -6.41 -9.31
CA ALA A 473 -3.69 -5.12 -8.66
C ALA A 473 -5.01 -4.36 -8.40
N PHE A 474 -6.08 -4.65 -9.16
CA PHE A 474 -7.40 -4.04 -8.96
C PHE A 474 -8.25 -4.79 -7.94
N VAL A 475 -8.04 -6.11 -7.82
CA VAL A 475 -8.79 -7.00 -6.92
C VAL A 475 -8.35 -6.80 -5.46
N VAL A 476 -7.04 -6.75 -5.22
CA VAL A 476 -6.46 -6.65 -3.88
C VAL A 476 -5.95 -5.22 -3.65
N PRO A 477 -6.51 -4.46 -2.70
CA PRO A 477 -6.03 -3.12 -2.40
C PRO A 477 -4.56 -3.15 -1.92
N GLY A 478 -3.66 -2.53 -2.68
CA GLY A 478 -2.27 -2.31 -2.25
C GLY A 478 -2.19 -1.45 -0.97
N LEU A 479 -1.02 -1.38 -0.33
CA LEU A 479 -0.84 -0.46 0.79
C LEU A 479 -0.37 0.90 0.30
N GLY A 480 -1.17 1.93 0.57
CA GLY A 480 -0.72 3.30 0.35
C GLY A 480 0.59 3.58 1.09
N PRO A 481 1.42 4.53 0.61
CA PRO A 481 2.73 4.85 1.21
C PRO A 481 2.71 5.14 2.71
N ILE A 482 1.62 5.73 3.21
CA ILE A 482 1.43 5.98 4.64
C ILE A 482 1.25 4.68 5.42
N MET A 483 0.46 3.75 4.90
CA MET A 483 0.23 2.46 5.57
C MET A 483 1.50 1.61 5.58
N LEU A 484 2.29 1.67 4.49
CA LEU A 484 3.64 1.11 4.44
C LEU A 484 4.54 1.69 5.52
N ALA A 485 4.59 3.02 5.64
CA ALA A 485 5.41 3.72 6.63
C ALA A 485 4.96 3.37 8.06
N VAL A 486 3.66 3.29 8.34
CA VAL A 486 3.13 2.88 9.64
C VAL A 486 3.54 1.45 9.98
N GLY A 487 3.35 0.50 9.06
CA GLY A 487 3.70 -0.89 9.29
C GLY A 487 5.20 -1.10 9.51
N ALA A 488 6.03 -0.45 8.70
CA ALA A 488 7.48 -0.48 8.89
C ALA A 488 7.91 0.19 10.21
N ALA A 489 7.30 1.32 10.58
CA ALA A 489 7.57 1.99 11.85
C ALA A 489 7.13 1.16 13.07
N GLN A 490 5.99 0.47 12.99
CA GLN A 490 5.53 -0.47 14.02
C GLN A 490 6.54 -1.60 14.21
N MET A 491 6.89 -2.30 13.12
CA MET A 491 7.89 -3.37 13.13
C MET A 491 9.21 -2.90 13.73
N MET A 492 9.69 -1.72 13.30
CA MET A 492 10.89 -1.11 13.83
C MET A 492 10.78 -0.83 15.33
N SER A 493 9.65 -0.33 15.82
CA SER A 493 9.46 -0.01 17.24
C SER A 493 9.36 -1.24 18.16
N ASP A 494 8.98 -2.41 17.61
CA ASP A 494 8.92 -3.67 18.36
C ASP A 494 10.30 -4.27 18.61
N VAL A 495 11.28 -3.93 17.77
CA VAL A 495 12.65 -4.43 17.82
C VAL A 495 13.60 -3.39 18.40
N PHE A 496 13.50 -2.14 17.95
CA PHE A 496 14.45 -1.08 18.24
C PHE A 496 13.83 -0.06 19.20
N SER A 497 14.53 0.23 20.29
CA SER A 497 14.09 1.20 21.29
C SER A 497 14.45 2.61 20.84
N GLY A 498 13.46 3.51 20.80
CA GLY A 498 13.68 4.93 20.56
C GLY A 498 13.98 5.30 19.11
N ILE A 499 13.37 4.62 18.13
CA ILE A 499 13.56 4.88 16.70
C ILE A 499 13.34 6.34 16.28
N GLU A 500 12.57 7.11 17.05
CA GLU A 500 12.34 8.54 16.83
C GLU A 500 13.61 9.40 16.98
N ALA A 501 14.62 8.92 17.71
CA ALA A 501 15.87 9.63 17.98
C ALA A 501 16.99 9.31 16.98
N TYR A 502 16.77 8.35 16.08
CA TYR A 502 17.73 7.98 15.05
C TYR A 502 17.65 8.93 13.85
N GLU A 503 18.77 9.11 13.15
CA GLU A 503 18.81 9.83 11.90
C GLU A 503 18.12 9.03 10.79
N GLN A 504 17.69 9.73 9.73
CA GLN A 504 16.92 9.11 8.66
C GLN A 504 17.72 8.05 7.88
N ASP A 505 19.03 8.19 7.79
CA ASP A 505 19.90 7.22 7.12
C ASP A 505 20.07 5.95 7.94
N GLU A 506 20.24 6.10 9.25
CA GLU A 506 20.31 5.00 10.20
C GLU A 506 18.99 4.20 10.21
N ILE A 507 17.83 4.90 10.19
CA ILE A 507 16.52 4.25 10.07
C ILE A 507 16.40 3.43 8.79
N ARG A 508 16.86 3.97 7.65
CA ARG A 508 16.86 3.24 6.37
C ARG A 508 17.76 2.01 6.42
N GLU A 509 18.92 2.12 7.05
CA GLU A 509 19.87 1.01 7.20
C GLU A 509 19.31 -0.09 8.11
N MET A 510 18.78 0.28 9.28
CA MET A 510 18.18 -0.67 10.23
C MET A 510 16.95 -1.36 9.63
N TRP A 511 16.10 -0.62 8.91
CA TRP A 511 14.94 -1.18 8.24
C TRP A 511 15.34 -2.16 7.14
N ARG A 512 16.32 -1.84 6.30
CA ARG A 512 16.82 -2.74 5.25
C ARG A 512 17.32 -4.06 5.84
N CYS A 513 18.05 -3.99 6.96
CA CYS A 513 18.49 -5.17 7.67
C CYS A 513 17.31 -5.99 8.21
N PHE A 514 16.43 -5.35 8.99
CA PHE A 514 15.33 -6.06 9.64
C PHE A 514 14.32 -6.64 8.63
N SER A 515 13.90 -5.85 7.64
CA SER A 515 12.98 -6.30 6.59
C SER A 515 13.53 -7.47 5.78
N SER A 516 14.84 -7.51 5.50
CA SER A 516 15.47 -8.65 4.81
C SER A 516 15.48 -9.92 5.66
N VAL A 517 15.68 -9.82 6.98
CA VAL A 517 15.52 -10.95 7.91
C VAL A 517 14.06 -11.40 7.99
N ALA A 518 13.12 -10.46 8.02
CA ALA A 518 11.70 -10.76 8.05
C ALA A 518 11.24 -11.50 6.78
N LEU A 519 11.63 -11.00 5.59
CA LEU A 519 11.30 -11.62 4.31
C LEU A 519 11.94 -13.01 4.18
N ASN A 520 13.21 -13.16 4.57
CA ASN A 520 13.89 -14.45 4.61
C ASN A 520 13.16 -15.45 5.53
N THR A 521 12.74 -15.00 6.71
CA THR A 521 11.99 -15.81 7.68
C THR A 521 10.63 -16.25 7.12
N ALA A 522 9.90 -15.34 6.49
CA ALA A 522 8.61 -15.65 5.87
C ALA A 522 8.74 -16.67 4.73
N PHE A 523 9.76 -16.52 3.89
CA PHE A 523 10.00 -17.42 2.76
C PHE A 523 10.37 -18.82 3.22
N ILE A 524 11.20 -18.94 4.27
CA ILE A 524 11.49 -20.22 4.93
C ILE A 524 10.21 -20.87 5.45
N ALA A 525 9.33 -20.10 6.10
CA ALA A 525 8.08 -20.62 6.65
C ALA A 525 7.13 -21.17 5.57
N THR A 526 7.17 -20.59 4.36
CA THR A 526 6.39 -21.05 3.19
C THR A 526 7.06 -22.17 2.40
N GLY A 527 8.29 -22.59 2.78
CA GLY A 527 9.03 -23.63 2.06
C GLY A 527 9.67 -23.19 0.74
N ALA A 528 9.90 -21.88 0.54
CA ALA A 528 10.51 -21.36 -0.67
C ALA A 528 11.95 -21.88 -0.83
N THR A 529 12.30 -22.32 -2.04
CA THR A 529 13.63 -22.84 -2.37
C THR A 529 14.65 -21.75 -2.66
N VAL A 530 14.19 -20.59 -3.11
CA VAL A 530 15.01 -19.39 -3.34
C VAL A 530 14.73 -18.40 -2.21
N LEU A 531 15.74 -18.16 -1.38
CA LEU A 531 15.62 -17.24 -0.25
C LEU A 531 16.22 -15.87 -0.58
N PRO A 532 15.57 -14.78 -0.17
CA PRO A 532 16.13 -13.44 -0.34
C PRO A 532 17.39 -13.28 0.51
N GLN A 533 18.37 -12.55 -0.03
CA GLN A 533 19.60 -12.26 0.67
C GLN A 533 19.35 -11.31 1.84
N ILE A 534 19.90 -11.66 3.01
CA ILE A 534 19.87 -10.80 4.20
C ILE A 534 20.88 -9.66 4.02
N GLN A 535 20.42 -8.44 4.23
CA GLN A 535 21.18 -7.20 4.13
C GLN A 535 21.77 -6.86 5.50
N TRP A 536 22.91 -7.45 5.86
CA TRP A 536 23.56 -7.18 7.14
C TRP A 536 24.01 -5.71 7.25
N SER A 537 24.00 -5.18 8.47
CA SER A 537 24.36 -3.80 8.79
C SER A 537 25.28 -3.77 10.00
N GLY A 538 26.48 -3.20 9.82
CA GLY A 538 27.42 -2.97 10.92
C GLY A 538 26.85 -2.03 11.98
N HIS A 539 25.95 -1.09 11.58
CA HIS A 539 25.22 -0.26 12.52
C HIS A 539 24.31 -1.09 13.44
N VAL A 540 23.53 -2.03 12.88
CA VAL A 540 22.65 -2.91 13.65
C VAL A 540 23.45 -3.81 14.59
N GLU A 541 24.60 -4.33 14.15
CA GLU A 541 25.48 -5.18 14.97
C GLU A 541 26.08 -4.46 16.17
N GLY A 542 26.25 -3.14 16.11
CA GLY A 542 26.74 -2.32 17.21
C GLY A 542 25.70 -2.04 18.30
N LEU A 543 24.43 -2.42 18.11
CA LEU A 543 23.36 -2.16 19.08
C LEU A 543 23.43 -3.12 20.27
N LYS A 544 22.94 -2.66 21.43
CA LYS A 544 22.90 -3.50 22.64
C LYS A 544 21.49 -4.01 22.89
N ARG A 545 21.39 -5.30 23.21
CA ARG A 545 20.15 -5.90 23.70
C ARG A 545 19.83 -5.37 25.10
N VAL A 546 18.62 -4.85 25.27
CA VAL A 546 18.06 -4.38 26.54
C VAL A 546 16.75 -5.10 26.83
N THR A 547 16.35 -5.16 28.09
CA THR A 547 15.06 -5.70 28.51
C THR A 547 14.13 -4.54 28.86
N LEU A 548 12.99 -4.48 28.19
CA LEU A 548 11.93 -3.50 28.40
C LEU A 548 11.11 -3.84 29.66
N PRO A 549 10.34 -2.87 30.22
CA PRO A 549 9.53 -3.10 31.43
C PRO A 549 8.49 -4.22 31.30
N ASN A 550 8.04 -4.53 30.08
CA ASN A 550 7.15 -5.64 29.76
C ASN A 550 7.88 -6.99 29.61
N GLY A 551 9.15 -7.09 30.02
CA GLY A 551 9.97 -8.32 29.96
C GLY A 551 10.53 -8.66 28.58
N GLN A 552 10.17 -7.88 27.57
CA GLN A 552 10.52 -8.07 26.17
C GLN A 552 11.92 -7.52 25.84
N HIS A 553 12.62 -8.10 24.87
CA HIS A 553 13.96 -7.65 24.47
C HIS A 553 13.94 -6.69 23.28
N ALA A 554 14.63 -5.56 23.39
CA ALA A 554 14.82 -4.61 22.29
C ALA A 554 16.30 -4.33 22.06
N LEU A 555 16.63 -3.79 20.89
CA LEU A 555 17.94 -3.26 20.53
C LEU A 555 17.97 -1.76 20.81
N TRP A 556 19.03 -1.30 21.47
CA TRP A 556 19.20 0.08 21.88
C TRP A 556 20.58 0.62 21.51
N ARG A 557 20.63 1.88 21.07
CA ARG A 557 21.87 2.60 20.79
C ARG A 557 22.62 2.87 22.08
N PRO A 558 23.87 2.40 22.27
CA PRO A 558 24.65 2.63 23.48
C PRO A 558 25.25 4.04 23.56
N ARG A 559 24.46 5.07 23.25
CA ARG A 559 24.81 6.50 23.35
C ARG A 559 23.64 7.28 23.92
N LEU A 560 23.94 8.27 24.75
CA LEU A 560 22.94 9.04 25.50
C LEU A 560 22.69 10.43 24.90
N ASP A 561 23.49 10.81 23.91
CA ASP A 561 23.57 12.13 23.29
C ASP A 561 22.19 12.60 22.76
N GLY A 562 21.37 11.66 22.26
CA GLY A 562 20.00 11.94 21.77
C GLY A 562 18.91 12.05 22.85
N TYR A 563 19.26 11.83 24.12
CA TYR A 563 18.34 11.91 25.28
C TYR A 563 18.68 13.10 26.21
N GLU A 564 19.68 13.92 25.87
CA GLU A 564 20.03 15.09 26.67
C GLU A 564 18.91 16.13 26.66
N LEU A 565 18.37 16.43 27.84
CA LEU A 565 17.44 17.54 28.03
C LEU A 565 18.26 18.82 28.25
N PRO A 566 17.87 19.96 27.65
CA PRO A 566 18.47 21.25 27.98
C PRO A 566 18.33 21.54 29.48
N ASP A 567 19.43 21.90 30.13
CA ASP A 567 19.60 22.05 31.59
C ASP A 567 18.56 22.98 32.27
N SER A 568 17.85 23.80 31.48
CA SER A 568 16.90 24.81 31.96
C SER A 568 15.56 24.28 32.50
N ARG A 569 15.28 22.96 32.41
CA ARG A 569 14.00 22.37 32.90
C ARG A 569 14.11 21.54 34.19
N LEU A 570 15.31 21.28 34.70
CA LEU A 570 15.52 20.51 35.93
C LEU A 570 15.61 21.43 37.16
N ARG A 571 14.49 22.02 37.60
CA ARG A 571 14.39 22.54 38.98
C ARG A 571 14.00 21.40 39.92
N LEU A 572 15.00 20.64 40.36
CA LEU A 572 14.84 19.76 41.52
C LEU A 572 14.63 20.63 42.76
N ARG A 573 13.45 20.57 43.40
CA ARG A 573 13.28 21.08 44.77
C ARG A 573 13.98 20.12 45.73
N PRO A 574 14.90 20.56 46.59
CA PRO A 574 15.45 19.68 47.62
C PRO A 574 14.36 19.32 48.62
N MET A 575 14.12 18.01 48.83
CA MET A 575 13.41 17.52 50.00
C MET A 575 14.36 17.58 51.20
N SER A 576 13.86 18.08 52.32
CA SER A 576 14.57 18.22 53.59
C SER A 576 15.07 16.88 54.15
N GLU A 577 16.34 16.89 54.54
CA GLU A 577 17.04 16.04 55.52
C GLU A 577 16.48 14.65 55.82
N ALA A 578 17.07 13.63 55.19
CA ALA A 578 17.34 12.35 55.82
C ALA A 578 18.59 11.72 55.17
N CYS A 579 19.63 11.50 55.96
CA CYS A 579 20.93 11.00 55.56
C CYS A 579 20.87 9.67 54.80
N LEU A 580 21.50 9.61 53.63
CA LEU A 580 22.08 8.40 53.04
C LEU A 580 23.33 8.81 52.28
N GLY A 581 24.49 8.60 52.92
CA GLY A 581 25.79 8.82 52.31
C GLY A 581 25.99 7.89 51.12
N ILE A 582 26.25 8.48 49.95
CA ILE A 582 26.81 7.78 48.80
C ILE A 582 28.08 8.53 48.44
N THR A 583 29.21 7.98 48.85
CA THR A 583 30.52 8.31 48.29
C THR A 583 30.64 7.62 46.94
N GLY A 584 30.77 8.40 45.85
CA GLY A 584 31.13 7.89 44.52
C GLY A 584 30.33 8.53 43.39
N ASN A 585 31.04 9.19 42.48
CA ASN A 585 30.55 9.81 41.24
C ASN A 585 29.59 8.91 40.43
N SER A 586 28.29 9.01 40.70
CA SER A 586 27.25 8.36 39.90
C SER A 586 26.18 9.39 39.53
N ARG A 587 26.15 9.79 38.25
CA ARG A 587 25.02 10.54 37.68
C ARG A 587 23.81 9.61 37.64
N CYS A 588 22.80 9.86 38.48
CA CYS A 588 21.50 9.20 38.39
C CYS A 588 20.62 9.96 37.38
N ILE A 589 20.06 9.25 36.39
CA ILE A 589 19.10 9.82 35.43
C ILE A 589 17.78 9.05 35.55
N TRP A 590 16.69 9.80 35.69
CA TRP A 590 15.33 9.28 35.86
C TRP A 590 14.56 9.31 34.54
N ARG A 591 13.75 8.28 34.29
CA ARG A 591 12.82 8.22 33.16
C ARG A 591 11.53 8.95 33.57
N ALA A 592 11.11 9.97 32.82
CA ALA A 592 9.85 10.66 33.07
C ALA A 592 8.68 9.69 32.86
N GLY A 593 8.07 9.25 33.96
CA GLY A 593 6.78 8.56 33.96
C GLY A 593 5.63 9.55 33.78
N THR A 594 4.56 9.07 33.17
CA THR A 594 3.33 9.78 32.81
C THR A 594 2.77 10.65 33.94
N ILE A 595 2.54 11.94 33.66
CA ILE A 595 1.76 12.82 34.54
C ILE A 595 0.27 12.50 34.30
N ALA A 596 -0.34 11.73 35.20
CA ALA A 596 -1.78 11.58 35.25
C ALA A 596 -2.37 12.70 36.13
N SER A 597 -3.18 13.57 35.54
CA SER A 597 -3.93 14.59 36.27
C SER A 597 -5.19 13.98 36.89
N SER A 598 -5.20 13.77 38.20
CA SER A 598 -6.30 14.13 39.11
C SER A 598 -6.03 13.56 40.52
N SER A 599 -6.12 14.45 41.52
CA SER A 599 -6.23 14.21 42.97
C SER A 599 -5.45 13.00 43.55
N SER A 600 -4.23 13.29 44.07
CA SER A 600 -3.38 12.52 45.03
C SER A 600 -3.62 10.99 45.17
N PRO A 601 -2.58 10.14 45.07
CA PRO A 601 -1.50 10.12 46.07
C PRO A 601 -0.08 9.75 45.57
N VAL A 602 0.89 10.02 46.46
CA VAL A 602 2.30 9.57 46.54
C VAL A 602 2.78 8.58 45.47
N ALA A 603 3.73 9.00 44.64
CA ALA A 603 4.47 8.13 43.72
C ALA A 603 5.79 7.65 44.33
N ILE A 604 5.95 6.34 44.51
CA ILE A 604 7.25 5.70 44.77
C ILE A 604 7.93 5.50 43.41
N ILE A 605 9.06 6.17 43.18
CA ILE A 605 9.89 5.97 41.97
C ILE A 605 10.97 4.95 42.31
N THR A 606 10.94 3.78 41.66
CA THR A 606 11.99 2.76 41.79
C THR A 606 13.17 3.05 40.87
N ALA A 607 14.37 3.17 41.45
CA ALA A 607 15.63 3.24 40.72
C ALA A 607 16.02 1.85 40.20
N SER A 608 16.31 1.71 38.90
CA SER A 608 16.92 0.49 38.34
C SER A 608 18.40 0.75 38.06
N SER A 609 19.27 -0.01 38.72
CA SER A 609 20.72 0.00 38.49
C SER A 609 21.08 -0.88 37.28
N ILE A 610 21.76 -0.30 36.29
CA ILE A 610 22.44 -1.07 35.23
C ILE A 610 23.81 -1.48 35.79
N ARG A 611 24.02 -2.77 36.07
CA ARG A 611 25.35 -3.30 36.43
C ARG A 611 26.13 -3.68 35.18
N HIS A 612 27.33 -3.13 35.03
CA HIS A 612 28.37 -3.69 34.16
C HIS A 612 29.19 -4.72 34.96
N SER A 613 29.30 -5.94 34.44
CA SER A 613 30.19 -6.97 34.99
C SER A 613 31.59 -6.83 34.38
N PRO A 614 32.68 -6.72 35.17
CA PRO A 614 34.02 -6.98 34.68
C PRO A 614 34.40 -8.45 34.93
N MET A 615 34.80 -9.15 33.87
CA MET A 615 35.58 -10.39 33.99
C MET A 615 36.98 -10.05 34.48
N LEU A 616 37.40 -10.58 35.63
CA LEU A 616 38.80 -10.71 36.00
C LEU A 616 39.03 -12.05 36.71
N THR A 617 40.00 -12.77 36.17
CA THR A 617 40.52 -14.10 36.52
C THR A 617 40.95 -14.23 37.98
N SER A 618 40.57 -15.36 38.60
CA SER A 618 40.95 -15.74 39.96
C SER A 618 42.43 -16.13 40.08
N ARG A 619 43.15 -15.53 41.04
CA ARG A 619 44.28 -16.16 41.72
C ARG A 619 44.10 -16.04 43.23
N ARG A 620 44.25 -17.17 43.92
CA ARG A 620 44.16 -17.37 45.37
C ARG A 620 45.20 -16.53 46.12
N TYR A 621 44.86 -16.02 47.30
CA TYR A 621 45.65 -16.19 48.54
C TYR A 621 44.76 -15.92 49.77
N ALA A 622 45.00 -16.71 50.82
CA ALA A 622 44.27 -16.75 52.08
C ALA A 622 44.78 -15.70 53.09
N ALA A 623 43.92 -15.19 53.97
CA ALA A 623 44.26 -14.95 55.39
C ALA A 623 43.01 -14.60 56.23
N THR A 624 43.08 -15.11 57.45
CA THR A 624 42.12 -15.22 58.55
C THR A 624 41.84 -13.96 59.38
N ALA A 625 40.62 -13.94 59.94
CA ALA A 625 40.24 -13.58 61.32
C ALA A 625 40.16 -12.10 61.79
N LYS A 626 38.96 -11.68 62.25
CA LYS A 626 38.57 -11.52 63.69
C LYS A 626 37.30 -10.66 63.84
N ARG A 627 36.29 -11.22 64.53
CA ARG A 627 35.28 -10.49 65.35
C ARG A 627 35.96 -10.04 66.67
N PRO A 628 35.47 -9.06 67.47
CA PRO A 628 34.11 -8.97 68.08
C PRO A 628 33.60 -7.50 68.17
N GLY A 629 32.46 -7.09 68.76
CA GLY A 629 31.39 -7.68 69.56
C GLY A 629 30.49 -6.57 70.16
N CYS A 630 29.27 -6.96 70.56
CA CYS A 630 28.36 -6.45 71.61
C CYS A 630 28.36 -4.96 72.02
N MET A 631 27.19 -4.30 71.98
CA MET A 631 26.31 -4.05 73.15
C MET A 631 25.10 -3.13 72.81
N ARG A 632 23.91 -3.55 73.24
CA ARG A 632 22.70 -2.74 73.59
C ARG A 632 22.84 -2.26 75.06
N PRO A 633 21.88 -1.55 75.71
CA PRO A 633 20.57 -0.98 75.31
C PRO A 633 20.34 0.48 75.84
N ILE A 634 19.14 1.04 75.64
CA ILE A 634 18.22 1.63 76.66
C ILE A 634 17.31 2.70 76.01
N SER A 635 16.03 2.64 76.37
CA SER A 635 14.90 3.56 76.12
C SER A 635 14.21 3.76 77.48
N PRO A 636 13.12 4.53 77.66
CA PRO A 636 12.65 5.80 77.08
C PRO A 636 12.31 6.83 78.20
N ALA A 637 11.92 8.07 77.86
CA ALA A 637 11.07 8.87 78.75
C ALA A 637 10.24 9.93 78.01
N SER A 638 8.98 10.00 78.42
CA SER A 638 7.85 10.79 77.98
C SER A 638 7.79 12.22 78.53
N GLY A 639 7.02 13.10 77.87
CA GLY A 639 6.11 14.01 78.59
C GLY A 639 5.97 15.45 78.06
N ARG A 640 4.76 15.77 77.53
CA ARG A 640 3.89 16.98 77.66
C ARG A 640 4.58 18.38 77.70
N GLY A 641 4.15 19.44 77.00
CA GLY A 641 2.83 19.85 76.48
C GLY A 641 2.33 21.11 77.23
N GLN A 642 2.13 22.24 76.52
CA GLN A 642 1.34 23.47 76.79
C GLN A 642 1.78 24.53 75.74
N CYS A 643 0.96 25.29 75.00
CA CYS A 643 -0.45 25.69 75.07
C CYS A 643 -1.13 25.62 73.69
#